data_AF-A0A534JZT7-F1
#
_entry.id   AF-A0A534JZT7-F1
#
_cell.length_a   1.000
_cell.length_b   1.000
_cell.length_c   1.000
_cell.angle_alpha   90.00
_cell.angle_beta   90.00
_cell.angle_gamma   90.00
#
_symmetry.space_group_name_H-M   'P 1'
#
loop_
_entity.id
_entity.type
_entity.pdbx_description
1 polymer ?
#
loop_
_entity_poly.entity_id
_entity_poly.type
_entity_poly.pdbx_seq_one_letter_code
_entity_poly.pdbx_strand_id
1 'polypeptide(L)'
;MGVHVRGGHSLALAMFVLLSAITVTAAPTPIAGRSLTPHTPILIDSDANFTAANGVTSGDGSAGNPYAIEGWDINAANGDGVFLRSTTAHVILRNLFVHDGGPTYVGILILQASNVTVDHVNATSSAQGIYVVVGTDIWVHASNGSSAQGGGIAVTTSTRVVIDDNDAWSSEYGIWVNGSTSATIENNRLHRNGRGVSVTLSPGILISGNVIADEAVSYPSPTMGVGVADSDGAQLVSNTISGAAELGISVGRSTSIRIESNRVAGNAVGAQLTASAGTIFHNRFYFNGVQSSDDNASLWDAGYPTGGNYWSDYAGVDHCRGPAQDDCSAGDGIGDTPYLVGVVIRDRYPLIPFDLPPLVSIRSSRHSALPGGSITFSAAVRDSYGTVVSYVWNFGDGKTGTGAIVDHAFAATGTYSVQVLVTDNRSITATASTSVTVWPAVSFVLVDHSSGFRIPVPSDWQVQKDVTVSGQSIPLITSGTTVDGFRTNVLVAYTSDSGAREDPSYLAALMNGTITELQREGHPAFLADGPTYLSVSGHLAVAFGVGYSNANYEQRAVIVVSASHGREWVIVLSVAISAFEQANARFDSMVAGFQITAWPPVLVFGLVAGVVAAVAAVVVVLVVRYRRKRPSPAPVGMPTIAPPSMAVRFCASCGAPVPPANAYATFCSSCGKPLQRQ
;
A
#
# COMPACT_ATOMS: atom_id res chain seq x y z
N MET A 1 -4.48 -80.20 45.56
CA MET A 1 -4.81 -81.14 44.46
C MET A 1 -5.47 -80.34 43.34
N GLY A 2 -5.20 -80.64 42.05
CA GLY A 2 -5.92 -80.09 40.87
C GLY A 2 -5.83 -78.57 40.67
N VAL A 3 -5.11 -77.94 39.72
CA VAL A 3 -4.80 -78.21 38.29
C VAL A 3 -5.98 -77.90 37.33
N HIS A 4 -5.82 -76.77 36.61
CA HIS A 4 -6.41 -76.39 35.31
C HIS A 4 -7.94 -76.14 35.15
N VAL A 5 -8.41 -75.34 34.18
CA VAL A 5 -7.90 -74.08 33.57
C VAL A 5 -8.99 -73.38 32.72
N ARG A 6 -8.92 -72.04 32.58
CA ARG A 6 -9.59 -71.14 31.59
C ARG A 6 -11.13 -71.13 31.48
N GLY A 7 -11.67 -69.93 31.27
CA GLY A 7 -12.97 -69.70 30.61
C GLY A 7 -13.86 -68.68 31.33
N GLY A 8 -13.95 -67.46 30.79
CA GLY A 8 -14.85 -66.42 31.32
C GLY A 8 -14.38 -65.00 31.00
N HIS A 9 -14.98 -64.37 29.99
CA HIS A 9 -14.75 -62.95 29.69
C HIS A 9 -15.65 -62.06 30.56
N SER A 10 -15.16 -60.88 30.93
CA SER A 10 -15.97 -59.77 31.44
C SER A 10 -15.40 -58.47 30.89
N LEU A 11 -16.28 -57.55 30.49
CA LEU A 11 -15.90 -56.32 29.81
C LEU A 11 -15.28 -55.32 30.78
N ALA A 12 -14.19 -54.68 30.36
CA ALA A 12 -13.76 -53.39 30.88
C ALA A 12 -13.34 -52.53 29.67
N LEU A 13 -13.97 -51.37 29.50
CA LEU A 13 -13.78 -50.51 28.33
C LEU A 13 -12.46 -49.73 28.47
N ALA A 14 -11.39 -50.21 27.83
CA ALA A 14 -10.08 -49.56 27.86
C ALA A 14 -10.08 -48.29 26.98
N MET A 15 -10.53 -47.18 27.56
CA MET A 15 -10.49 -45.85 26.94
C MET A 15 -9.03 -45.37 26.83
N PHE A 16 -8.39 -45.69 25.70
CA PHE A 16 -7.08 -45.16 25.34
C PHE A 16 -7.17 -43.66 25.05
N VAL A 17 -7.00 -42.85 26.09
CA VAL A 17 -6.67 -41.44 25.94
C VAL A 17 -5.28 -41.36 25.32
N LEU A 18 -5.19 -41.14 24.01
CA LEU A 18 -3.95 -40.62 23.44
C LEU A 18 -3.73 -39.24 24.06
N LEU A 19 -2.69 -39.11 24.88
CA LEU A 19 -2.03 -37.83 25.05
C LEU A 19 -1.39 -37.49 23.69
N SER A 20 -2.15 -36.83 22.83
CA SER A 20 -1.55 -36.01 21.79
C SER A 20 -0.64 -35.01 22.50
N ALA A 21 0.67 -35.18 22.32
CA ALA A 21 1.63 -34.21 22.82
C ALA A 21 1.39 -32.90 22.05
N ILE A 22 0.65 -31.98 22.68
CA ILE A 22 0.53 -30.61 22.19
C ILE A 22 1.94 -30.04 22.26
N THR A 23 2.63 -30.07 21.13
CA THR A 23 3.80 -29.25 20.89
C THR A 23 3.32 -27.81 20.92
N VAL A 24 3.33 -27.22 22.11
CA VAL A 24 3.29 -25.78 22.29
C VAL A 24 4.55 -25.27 21.60
N THR A 25 4.41 -24.93 20.33
CA THR A 25 5.37 -24.09 19.63
C THR A 25 5.48 -22.83 20.47
N ALA A 26 6.62 -22.65 21.14
CA ALA A 26 6.87 -21.44 21.90
C ALA A 26 6.59 -20.24 21.00
N ALA A 27 6.00 -19.18 21.55
CA ALA A 27 5.92 -17.90 20.86
C ALA A 27 7.33 -17.56 20.33
N PRO A 28 7.45 -17.02 19.10
CA PRO A 28 8.75 -16.83 18.45
C PRO A 28 9.69 -16.12 19.41
N THR A 29 10.81 -16.78 19.73
CA THR A 29 11.80 -16.25 20.66
C THR A 29 12.23 -14.87 20.16
N PRO A 30 12.05 -13.80 20.94
CA PRO A 30 12.25 -12.44 20.44
C PRO A 30 13.69 -12.30 19.94
N ILE A 31 13.84 -11.72 18.75
CA ILE A 31 15.15 -11.49 18.13
C ILE A 31 15.94 -10.58 19.07
N ALA A 32 16.96 -11.13 19.72
CA ALA A 32 17.77 -10.41 20.71
C ALA A 32 18.66 -9.37 20.02
N GLY A 33 18.10 -8.19 19.72
CA GLY A 33 18.75 -7.13 18.95
C GLY A 33 18.47 -5.70 19.42
N ARG A 34 17.28 -5.41 19.99
CA ARG A 34 16.96 -4.13 20.65
C ARG A 34 15.78 -4.32 21.60
N SER A 35 15.84 -3.69 22.78
CA SER A 35 14.64 -3.41 23.57
C SER A 35 13.88 -2.26 22.92
N LEU A 36 12.56 -2.39 22.77
CA LEU A 36 11.71 -1.27 22.37
C LEU A 36 11.75 -0.16 23.43
N THR A 37 11.56 1.09 23.00
CA THR A 37 11.65 2.26 23.90
C THR A 37 10.24 2.78 24.22
N PRO A 38 9.87 2.96 25.50
CA PRO A 38 8.55 3.48 25.87
C PRO A 38 8.25 4.86 25.27
N HIS A 39 7.06 5.01 24.70
CA HIS A 39 6.53 6.24 24.12
C HIS A 39 5.04 6.41 24.47
N THR A 40 4.56 7.65 24.51
CA THR A 40 3.12 7.98 24.62
C THR A 40 2.43 7.82 23.25
N PRO A 41 1.08 7.89 23.16
CA PRO A 41 0.39 7.94 21.88
C PRO A 41 0.96 9.01 20.94
N ILE A 42 1.12 8.66 19.66
CA ILE A 42 1.72 9.49 18.61
C ILE A 42 0.59 10.06 17.74
N LEU A 43 0.54 11.39 17.61
CA LEU A 43 -0.37 12.08 16.68
C LEU A 43 0.44 12.78 15.58
N ILE A 44 0.24 12.34 14.35
CA ILE A 44 0.64 13.04 13.13
C ILE A 44 -0.64 13.59 12.48
N ASP A 45 -1.00 14.83 12.84
CA ASP A 45 -2.21 15.52 12.33
C ASP A 45 -2.04 15.99 10.87
N SER A 46 -0.78 16.13 10.44
CA SER A 46 -0.33 16.51 9.10
C SER A 46 1.17 16.29 8.98
N ASP A 47 1.75 16.46 7.78
CA ASP A 47 3.20 16.32 7.54
C ASP A 47 4.08 17.16 8.50
N ALA A 48 3.60 18.32 8.92
CA ALA A 48 4.30 19.19 9.87
C ALA A 48 4.46 18.58 11.28
N ASN A 49 3.79 17.47 11.58
CA ASN A 49 3.95 16.72 12.83
C ASN A 49 4.97 15.58 12.74
N PHE A 50 5.55 15.27 11.59
CA PHE A 50 6.66 14.32 11.50
C PHE A 50 7.93 14.91 12.15
N THR A 51 8.08 14.68 13.44
CA THR A 51 9.16 15.23 14.28
C THR A 51 9.63 14.18 15.28
N ALA A 52 10.87 14.33 15.78
CA ALA A 52 11.42 13.44 16.79
C ALA A 52 10.65 13.46 18.14
N ALA A 53 9.85 14.50 18.39
CA ALA A 53 8.94 14.56 19.54
C ALA A 53 7.66 13.72 19.35
N ASN A 54 7.33 13.39 18.11
CA ASN A 54 6.21 12.53 17.71
C ASN A 54 6.74 11.19 17.16
N GLY A 55 7.80 10.65 17.76
CA GLY A 55 8.35 9.33 17.44
C GLY A 55 9.05 9.17 16.08
N VAL A 56 9.27 10.23 15.29
CA VAL A 56 10.03 10.09 14.03
C VAL A 56 11.52 9.93 14.33
N THR A 57 12.08 8.81 13.87
CA THR A 57 13.47 8.39 14.13
C THR A 57 14.43 8.76 13.00
N SER A 58 13.94 8.76 11.76
CA SER A 58 14.67 9.11 10.54
C SER A 58 13.69 9.38 9.39
N GLY A 59 14.21 9.70 8.21
CA GLY A 59 13.40 10.02 7.02
C GLY A 59 13.07 11.50 6.85
N ASP A 60 12.64 11.85 5.64
CA ASP A 60 12.15 13.18 5.24
C ASP A 60 10.78 13.14 4.55
N GLY A 61 10.19 11.95 4.41
CA GLY A 61 8.87 11.75 3.79
C GLY A 61 8.90 11.56 2.28
N SER A 62 10.07 11.55 1.64
CA SER A 62 10.18 11.22 0.21
C SER A 62 10.13 9.71 -0.04
N ALA A 63 9.79 9.30 -1.27
CA ALA A 63 9.78 7.90 -1.69
C ALA A 63 11.13 7.18 -1.49
N GLY A 64 12.24 7.91 -1.57
CA GLY A 64 13.59 7.38 -1.34
C GLY A 64 14.04 7.40 0.13
N ASN A 65 13.37 8.17 1.00
CA ASN A 65 13.70 8.31 2.42
C ASN A 65 12.43 8.54 3.27
N PRO A 66 11.51 7.55 3.36
CA PRO A 66 10.23 7.69 4.05
C PRO A 66 10.40 8.05 5.54
N TYR A 67 9.46 8.82 6.10
CA TYR A 67 9.45 9.10 7.54
C TYR A 67 9.32 7.79 8.34
N ALA A 68 10.35 7.45 9.09
CA ALA A 68 10.41 6.23 9.89
C ALA A 68 9.97 6.52 11.33
N ILE A 69 8.84 5.95 11.76
CA ILE A 69 8.45 5.86 13.17
C ILE A 69 8.74 4.43 13.57
N GLU A 70 9.85 4.20 14.30
CA GLU A 70 10.32 2.83 14.58
C GLU A 70 10.80 2.58 16.02
N GLY A 71 10.66 1.32 16.47
CA GLY A 71 11.29 0.83 17.70
C GLY A 71 10.63 1.27 19.02
N TRP A 72 9.40 1.78 18.97
CA TRP A 72 8.66 2.25 20.15
C TRP A 72 7.77 1.16 20.77
N ASP A 73 7.59 1.29 22.09
CA ASP A 73 6.63 0.57 22.92
C ASP A 73 5.57 1.58 23.39
N ILE A 74 4.36 1.50 22.84
CA ILE A 74 3.36 2.57 22.87
C ILE A 74 2.14 2.15 23.69
N ASN A 75 1.93 2.85 24.81
CA ASN A 75 0.75 2.65 25.64
C ASN A 75 -0.42 3.54 25.18
N ALA A 76 -1.45 2.94 24.59
CA ALA A 76 -2.61 3.61 24.00
C ALA A 76 -3.77 3.89 24.98
N ALA A 77 -3.59 3.71 26.30
CA ALA A 77 -4.67 3.83 27.29
C ALA A 77 -5.33 5.23 27.40
N ASN A 78 -4.79 6.24 26.72
CA ASN A 78 -5.29 7.63 26.75
C ASN A 78 -5.44 8.25 25.34
N GLY A 79 -5.30 7.47 24.26
CA GLY A 79 -5.35 7.98 22.88
C GLY A 79 -4.86 6.94 21.87
N ASP A 80 -5.27 7.08 20.60
CA ASP A 80 -4.89 6.19 19.51
C ASP A 80 -3.35 6.08 19.39
N GLY A 81 -2.81 4.87 19.40
CA GLY A 81 -1.38 4.61 19.63
C GLY A 81 -0.46 5.28 18.60
N VAL A 82 -0.79 5.13 17.31
CA VAL A 82 -0.29 6.02 16.25
C VAL A 82 -1.48 6.47 15.41
N PHE A 83 -1.88 7.73 15.54
CA PHE A 83 -2.84 8.37 14.64
C PHE A 83 -2.09 9.18 13.58
N LEU A 84 -2.01 8.63 12.38
CA LEU A 84 -1.52 9.30 11.18
C LEU A 84 -2.69 9.80 10.34
N ARG A 85 -2.72 11.08 9.99
CA ARG A 85 -3.72 11.62 9.06
C ARG A 85 -3.25 12.74 8.16
N SER A 86 -3.98 12.95 7.08
CA SER A 86 -3.82 14.09 6.17
C SER A 86 -2.40 14.24 5.60
N THR A 87 -1.85 13.14 5.06
CA THR A 87 -0.47 13.06 4.54
C THR A 87 -0.39 12.51 3.11
N THR A 88 0.52 13.04 2.31
CA THR A 88 1.00 12.39 1.05
C THR A 88 2.44 11.90 1.15
N ALA A 89 3.15 12.26 2.22
CA ALA A 89 4.51 11.81 2.49
C ALA A 89 4.57 10.28 2.61
N HIS A 90 5.67 9.70 2.15
CA HIS A 90 5.96 8.29 2.37
C HIS A 90 6.31 8.05 3.84
N VAL A 91 5.69 7.05 4.45
CA VAL A 91 5.85 6.73 5.88
C VAL A 91 6.16 5.25 6.05
N ILE A 92 7.06 4.93 6.97
CA ILE A 92 7.31 3.57 7.45
C ILE A 92 7.03 3.55 8.96
N LEU A 93 5.94 2.90 9.36
CA LEU A 93 5.66 2.55 10.75
C LEU A 93 6.26 1.16 10.99
N ARG A 94 7.33 1.02 11.79
CA ARG A 94 8.11 -0.23 11.82
C ARG A 94 8.55 -0.71 13.20
N ASN A 95 8.52 -2.02 13.46
CA ASN A 95 8.98 -2.60 14.73
C ASN A 95 8.37 -1.88 15.95
N LEU A 96 7.06 -1.61 15.91
CA LEU A 96 6.33 -0.94 16.98
C LEU A 96 5.55 -1.98 17.79
N PHE A 97 5.51 -1.85 19.11
CA PHE A 97 4.52 -2.51 19.93
C PHE A 97 3.50 -1.47 20.40
N VAL A 98 2.21 -1.77 20.28
CA VAL A 98 1.11 -0.89 20.69
C VAL A 98 0.12 -1.71 21.51
N HIS A 99 -0.20 -1.22 22.71
CA HIS A 99 -1.00 -1.95 23.69
C HIS A 99 -1.90 -1.05 24.54
N ASP A 100 -2.80 -1.63 25.33
CA ASP A 100 -3.70 -0.99 26.30
C ASP A 100 -4.74 0.02 25.75
N GLY A 101 -5.00 0.09 24.44
CA GLY A 101 -6.01 0.99 23.84
C GLY A 101 -7.47 0.74 24.30
N GLY A 102 -7.73 -0.44 24.87
CA GLY A 102 -9.03 -0.86 25.39
C GLY A 102 -10.09 -0.96 24.29
N PRO A 103 -11.38 -0.82 24.62
CA PRO A 103 -12.46 -0.77 23.65
C PRO A 103 -12.64 0.61 23.00
N THR A 104 -11.73 1.57 23.25
CA THR A 104 -11.94 2.99 22.90
C THR A 104 -10.95 3.50 21.85
N TYR A 105 -9.66 3.17 21.98
CA TYR A 105 -8.60 3.72 21.13
C TYR A 105 -8.07 2.68 20.15
N VAL A 106 -7.68 3.13 18.96
CA VAL A 106 -7.10 2.31 17.89
C VAL A 106 -5.60 2.12 18.13
N GLY A 107 -5.03 0.97 17.73
CA GLY A 107 -3.57 0.76 17.77
C GLY A 107 -2.84 1.66 16.77
N ILE A 108 -3.08 1.44 15.48
CA ILE A 108 -2.59 2.30 14.37
C ILE A 108 -3.79 2.79 13.57
N LEU A 109 -4.01 4.10 13.47
CA LEU A 109 -5.07 4.72 12.69
C LEU A 109 -4.47 5.56 11.55
N ILE A 110 -4.79 5.23 10.30
CA ILE A 110 -4.30 5.88 9.08
C ILE A 110 -5.50 6.47 8.34
N LEU A 111 -5.65 7.81 8.35
CA LEU A 111 -6.85 8.50 7.86
C LEU A 111 -6.53 9.56 6.79
N GLN A 112 -7.12 9.47 5.61
CA GLN A 112 -6.90 10.43 4.51
C GLN A 112 -5.39 10.59 4.22
N ALA A 113 -4.73 9.46 4.03
CA ALA A 113 -3.28 9.34 3.96
C ALA A 113 -2.88 8.50 2.74
N SER A 114 -1.68 8.70 2.23
CA SER A 114 -1.11 7.84 1.18
C SER A 114 0.34 7.48 1.43
N ASN A 115 0.85 6.49 0.69
CA ASN A 115 2.26 6.07 0.72
C ASN A 115 2.75 5.51 2.08
N VAL A 116 1.85 4.91 2.86
CA VAL A 116 2.15 4.41 4.21
C VAL A 116 2.44 2.91 4.17
N THR A 117 3.64 2.52 4.62
CA THR A 117 3.99 1.13 4.94
C THR A 117 3.92 0.91 6.45
N VAL A 118 3.30 -0.20 6.86
CA VAL A 118 3.26 -0.69 8.24
C VAL A 118 3.97 -2.05 8.23
N ASP A 119 5.09 -2.16 8.94
CA ASP A 119 6.07 -3.24 8.78
C ASP A 119 6.49 -3.83 10.15
N HIS A 120 6.23 -5.10 10.41
CA HIS A 120 6.56 -5.74 11.70
C HIS A 120 5.99 -4.97 12.93
N VAL A 121 4.78 -4.42 12.83
CA VAL A 121 4.08 -3.73 13.93
C VAL A 121 3.17 -4.70 14.68
N ASN A 122 3.13 -4.62 16.02
CA ASN A 122 2.29 -5.45 16.87
C ASN A 122 1.27 -4.59 17.63
N ALA A 123 0.05 -4.48 17.10
CA ALA A 123 -1.03 -3.67 17.64
C ALA A 123 -2.09 -4.56 18.32
N THR A 124 -2.18 -4.44 19.64
CA THR A 124 -2.95 -5.38 20.48
C THR A 124 -3.79 -4.66 21.53
N SER A 125 -4.84 -5.33 22.02
CA SER A 125 -5.68 -4.82 23.12
C SER A 125 -6.31 -3.43 22.86
N SER A 126 -6.66 -3.13 21.61
CA SER A 126 -7.23 -1.86 21.13
C SER A 126 -8.63 -2.03 20.51
N ALA A 127 -9.33 -0.94 20.21
CA ALA A 127 -10.67 -0.97 19.60
C ALA A 127 -10.65 -1.55 18.17
N GLN A 128 -9.59 -1.21 17.43
CA GLN A 128 -9.14 -1.79 16.17
C GLN A 128 -7.60 -1.96 16.29
N GLY A 129 -7.02 -2.98 15.68
CA GLY A 129 -5.55 -3.16 15.69
C GLY A 129 -4.87 -2.14 14.79
N ILE A 130 -4.96 -2.35 13.47
CA ILE A 130 -4.54 -1.42 12.42
C ILE A 130 -5.77 -1.02 11.62
N TYR A 131 -6.03 0.28 11.43
CA TYR A 131 -7.21 0.79 10.73
C TYR A 131 -6.84 1.85 9.68
N VAL A 132 -7.12 1.55 8.41
CA VAL A 132 -6.94 2.44 7.25
C VAL A 132 -8.30 3.00 6.82
N VAL A 133 -8.40 4.32 6.61
CA VAL A 133 -9.64 5.03 6.27
C VAL A 133 -9.35 6.09 5.21
N VAL A 134 -9.93 5.95 4.02
CA VAL A 134 -9.62 6.83 2.85
C VAL A 134 -8.11 6.84 2.56
N GLY A 135 -7.51 5.65 2.54
CA GLY A 135 -6.11 5.42 2.21
C GLY A 135 -5.86 5.26 0.70
N THR A 136 -4.64 5.51 0.26
CA THR A 136 -4.17 5.21 -1.11
C THR A 136 -2.70 4.78 -1.09
N ASP A 137 -2.32 3.69 -1.77
CA ASP A 137 -0.96 3.13 -1.71
C ASP A 137 -0.52 2.85 -0.26
N ILE A 138 -1.28 1.97 0.39
CA ILE A 138 -1.04 1.55 1.78
C ILE A 138 -0.61 0.09 1.78
N TRP A 139 0.49 -0.22 2.46
CA TRP A 139 1.00 -1.58 2.59
C TRP A 139 1.07 -1.96 4.07
N VAL A 140 0.37 -3.02 4.47
CA VAL A 140 0.41 -3.59 5.82
C VAL A 140 1.05 -4.97 5.73
N HIS A 141 2.30 -5.06 6.19
CA HIS A 141 3.20 -6.19 6.01
C HIS A 141 3.68 -6.77 7.35
N ALA A 142 3.76 -8.10 7.45
CA ALA A 142 4.41 -8.82 8.55
C ALA A 142 3.96 -8.40 9.98
N SER A 143 2.75 -7.84 10.10
CA SER A 143 2.26 -7.15 11.29
C SER A 143 1.19 -7.96 12.02
N ASN A 144 1.04 -7.69 13.31
CA ASN A 144 0.21 -8.43 14.24
C ASN A 144 -0.95 -7.55 14.72
N GLY A 145 -2.19 -8.08 14.68
CA GLY A 145 -3.40 -7.31 14.99
C GLY A 145 -4.38 -8.06 15.88
N SER A 146 -4.76 -7.48 17.02
CA SER A 146 -5.89 -7.97 17.83
C SER A 146 -6.70 -6.81 18.44
N SER A 147 -8.01 -7.00 18.53
CA SER A 147 -8.94 -5.92 18.90
C SER A 147 -10.15 -6.36 19.71
N ALA A 148 -10.69 -5.45 20.52
CA ALA A 148 -11.78 -5.74 21.45
C ALA A 148 -13.18 -5.71 20.79
N GLN A 149 -13.39 -4.87 19.77
CA GLN A 149 -14.71 -4.58 19.18
C GLN A 149 -14.61 -4.24 17.67
N GLY A 150 -13.76 -4.95 16.91
CA GLY A 150 -13.44 -4.52 15.55
C GLY A 150 -12.56 -5.45 14.74
N GLY A 151 -11.85 -4.88 13.78
CA GLY A 151 -10.83 -5.55 12.97
C GLY A 151 -9.49 -5.67 13.70
N GLY A 152 -8.80 -6.80 13.53
CA GLY A 152 -7.36 -6.87 13.77
C GLY A 152 -6.63 -5.98 12.77
N ILE A 153 -7.02 -6.07 11.50
CA ILE A 153 -6.75 -5.08 10.44
C ILE A 153 -8.09 -4.66 9.81
N ALA A 154 -8.27 -3.37 9.56
CA ALA A 154 -9.46 -2.81 8.92
C ALA A 154 -9.07 -1.80 7.82
N VAL A 155 -9.83 -1.78 6.72
CA VAL A 155 -9.63 -0.87 5.57
C VAL A 155 -10.99 -0.39 5.06
N THR A 156 -11.24 0.92 5.10
CA THR A 156 -12.50 1.51 4.63
C THR A 156 -12.28 2.62 3.61
N THR A 157 -13.13 2.67 2.57
CA THR A 157 -13.16 3.73 1.53
C THR A 157 -11.80 4.01 0.86
N SER A 158 -10.96 2.98 0.71
CA SER A 158 -9.55 3.11 0.30
C SER A 158 -9.28 2.50 -1.08
N THR A 159 -8.13 2.78 -1.68
CA THR A 159 -7.71 2.16 -2.96
C THR A 159 -6.24 1.75 -2.95
N ARG A 160 -5.87 0.72 -3.71
CA ARG A 160 -4.48 0.20 -3.81
C ARG A 160 -3.90 -0.07 -2.41
N VAL A 161 -4.49 -1.04 -1.72
CA VAL A 161 -4.08 -1.45 -0.37
C VAL A 161 -3.62 -2.91 -0.38
N VAL A 162 -2.39 -3.17 0.04
CA VAL A 162 -1.82 -4.52 0.18
C VAL A 162 -1.79 -4.89 1.65
N ILE A 163 -2.31 -6.06 2.01
CA ILE A 163 -2.31 -6.62 3.36
C ILE A 163 -1.69 -8.02 3.25
N ASP A 164 -0.41 -8.18 3.61
CA ASP A 164 0.28 -9.47 3.50
C ASP A 164 1.17 -9.89 4.68
N ASP A 165 1.31 -11.20 4.87
CA ASP A 165 2.11 -11.83 5.94
C ASP A 165 1.72 -11.43 7.39
N ASN A 166 0.51 -10.91 7.60
CA ASN A 166 0.05 -10.49 8.92
C ASN A 166 -0.53 -11.66 9.74
N ASP A 167 -0.43 -11.62 11.08
CA ASP A 167 -1.15 -12.52 11.99
C ASP A 167 -2.24 -11.72 12.75
N ALA A 168 -3.53 -12.05 12.56
CA ALA A 168 -4.63 -11.32 13.18
C ALA A 168 -5.64 -12.23 13.91
N TRP A 169 -5.85 -11.94 15.20
CA TRP A 169 -6.52 -12.86 16.11
C TRP A 169 -7.42 -12.23 17.16
N SER A 170 -8.38 -13.03 17.64
CA SER A 170 -9.28 -12.71 18.75
C SER A 170 -10.03 -11.37 18.62
N SER A 171 -10.31 -10.97 17.38
CA SER A 171 -11.06 -9.78 16.97
C SER A 171 -12.50 -10.10 16.57
N GLU A 172 -13.34 -9.10 16.29
CA GLU A 172 -14.63 -9.35 15.60
C GLU A 172 -14.38 -9.77 14.15
N TYR A 173 -13.40 -9.12 13.49
CA TYR A 173 -12.90 -9.46 12.17
C TYR A 173 -11.37 -9.62 12.24
N GLY A 174 -10.77 -10.64 11.62
CA GLY A 174 -9.33 -10.69 11.44
C GLY A 174 -8.88 -9.59 10.49
N ILE A 175 -9.46 -9.57 9.28
CA ILE A 175 -9.32 -8.52 8.27
C ILE A 175 -10.71 -8.06 7.80
N TRP A 176 -10.99 -6.75 7.89
CA TRP A 176 -12.23 -6.14 7.38
C TRP A 176 -11.94 -5.14 6.25
N VAL A 177 -12.65 -5.27 5.13
CA VAL A 177 -12.56 -4.33 3.99
C VAL A 177 -13.94 -3.83 3.59
N ASN A 178 -14.15 -2.51 3.56
CA ASN A 178 -15.41 -1.89 3.17
C ASN A 178 -15.23 -0.76 2.15
N GLY A 179 -16.12 -0.64 1.16
CA GLY A 179 -16.15 0.51 0.22
C GLY A 179 -14.87 0.74 -0.57
N SER A 180 -14.00 -0.25 -0.71
CA SER A 180 -12.60 -0.11 -1.16
C SER A 180 -12.34 -0.80 -2.50
N THR A 181 -11.28 -0.41 -3.21
CA THR A 181 -11.00 -0.91 -4.58
C THR A 181 -9.54 -1.33 -4.74
N SER A 182 -9.29 -2.33 -5.59
CA SER A 182 -7.92 -2.80 -5.90
C SER A 182 -7.10 -3.11 -4.64
N ALA A 183 -7.72 -3.77 -3.64
CA ALA A 183 -7.00 -4.24 -2.45
C ALA A 183 -6.68 -5.73 -2.57
N THR A 184 -5.53 -6.10 -2.01
CA THR A 184 -4.95 -7.45 -2.07
C THR A 184 -4.71 -7.94 -0.65
N ILE A 185 -5.26 -9.11 -0.32
CA ILE A 185 -5.18 -9.75 1.00
C ILE A 185 -4.44 -11.08 0.81
N GLU A 186 -3.15 -11.12 1.12
CA GLU A 186 -2.27 -12.22 0.70
C GLU A 186 -1.45 -12.88 1.81
N ASN A 187 -1.40 -14.21 1.84
CA ASN A 187 -0.51 -14.99 2.72
C ASN A 187 -0.63 -14.70 4.23
N ASN A 188 -1.71 -14.06 4.69
CA ASN A 188 -1.95 -13.73 6.10
C ASN A 188 -2.40 -14.97 6.89
N ARG A 189 -2.24 -14.92 8.20
CA ARG A 189 -2.76 -15.90 9.16
C ARG A 189 -3.83 -15.25 10.02
N LEU A 190 -5.01 -15.85 10.06
CA LEU A 190 -6.16 -15.36 10.82
C LEU A 190 -6.65 -16.50 11.72
N HIS A 191 -6.88 -16.23 13.02
CA HIS A 191 -7.51 -17.22 13.88
C HIS A 191 -8.25 -16.69 15.11
N ARG A 192 -9.30 -17.41 15.52
CA ARG A 192 -10.12 -17.16 16.73
C ARG A 192 -10.84 -15.81 16.76
N ASN A 193 -11.07 -15.21 15.60
CA ASN A 193 -11.89 -14.03 15.39
C ASN A 193 -13.37 -14.41 15.28
N GLY A 194 -14.30 -13.44 15.33
CA GLY A 194 -15.70 -13.67 14.95
C GLY A 194 -15.83 -14.01 13.45
N ARG A 195 -15.02 -13.35 12.61
CA ARG A 195 -14.85 -13.64 11.19
C ARG A 195 -13.38 -13.54 10.81
N GLY A 196 -12.88 -14.39 9.91
CA GLY A 196 -11.54 -14.29 9.35
C GLY A 196 -11.37 -13.05 8.47
N VAL A 197 -11.75 -13.16 7.19
CA VAL A 197 -11.83 -12.01 6.27
C VAL A 197 -13.30 -11.62 6.05
N SER A 198 -13.62 -10.32 6.02
CA SER A 198 -14.94 -9.82 5.63
C SER A 198 -14.80 -8.64 4.66
N VAL A 199 -15.25 -8.82 3.42
CA VAL A 199 -15.23 -7.82 2.34
C VAL A 199 -16.66 -7.35 2.04
N THR A 200 -16.88 -6.06 1.89
CA THR A 200 -18.22 -5.49 1.62
C THR A 200 -18.15 -4.23 0.75
N LEU A 201 -19.07 -4.07 -0.21
CA LEU A 201 -19.11 -2.90 -1.13
C LEU A 201 -17.76 -2.60 -1.82
N SER A 202 -16.96 -3.63 -2.08
CA SER A 202 -15.55 -3.50 -2.48
C SER A 202 -15.26 -4.38 -3.71
N PRO A 203 -15.30 -3.82 -4.94
CA PRO A 203 -15.11 -4.61 -6.16
C PRO A 203 -13.64 -4.89 -6.48
N GLY A 204 -13.40 -6.02 -7.15
CA GLY A 204 -12.07 -6.38 -7.70
C GLY A 204 -11.01 -6.72 -6.65
N ILE A 205 -11.41 -7.26 -5.50
CA ILE A 205 -10.51 -7.62 -4.40
C ILE A 205 -9.90 -9.01 -4.61
N LEU A 206 -8.58 -9.14 -4.38
CA LEU A 206 -7.88 -10.41 -4.37
C LEU A 206 -7.67 -10.90 -2.94
N ILE A 207 -8.05 -12.15 -2.66
CA ILE A 207 -7.85 -12.83 -1.38
C ILE A 207 -7.09 -14.13 -1.69
N SER A 208 -5.78 -14.19 -1.43
CA SER A 208 -4.98 -15.34 -1.84
C SER A 208 -3.99 -15.90 -0.81
N GLY A 209 -3.85 -17.23 -0.75
CA GLY A 209 -2.85 -17.93 0.07
C GLY A 209 -3.02 -17.79 1.59
N ASN A 210 -4.10 -17.15 2.08
CA ASN A 210 -4.32 -16.90 3.51
C ASN A 210 -4.64 -18.20 4.25
N VAL A 211 -4.37 -18.23 5.56
CA VAL A 211 -4.61 -19.36 6.46
C VAL A 211 -5.54 -18.91 7.57
N ILE A 212 -6.78 -19.39 7.54
CA ILE A 212 -7.91 -18.88 8.32
C ILE A 212 -8.47 -20.03 9.15
N ALA A 213 -8.38 -19.96 10.49
CA ALA A 213 -8.53 -21.13 11.35
C ALA A 213 -9.22 -20.84 12.70
N ASP A 214 -10.01 -21.80 13.20
CA ASP A 214 -10.59 -21.80 14.54
C ASP A 214 -11.44 -20.54 14.88
N GLU A 215 -12.10 -19.94 13.87
CA GLU A 215 -12.91 -18.72 14.03
C GLU A 215 -14.14 -18.97 14.93
N ALA A 216 -14.35 -18.11 15.93
CA ALA A 216 -15.01 -18.45 17.20
C ALA A 216 -16.31 -17.67 17.48
N VAL A 217 -17.25 -18.36 18.15
CA VAL A 217 -18.67 -17.98 18.36
C VAL A 217 -18.91 -16.84 19.37
N SER A 218 -17.97 -15.92 19.55
CA SER A 218 -18.03 -14.90 20.63
C SER A 218 -18.79 -13.62 20.27
N TYR A 219 -19.35 -13.53 19.06
CA TYR A 219 -19.97 -12.32 18.51
C TYR A 219 -21.41 -12.58 18.02
N PRO A 220 -22.31 -11.56 18.02
CA PRO A 220 -23.73 -11.71 17.68
C PRO A 220 -24.02 -11.81 16.16
N SER A 221 -23.06 -12.33 15.39
CA SER A 221 -23.06 -12.51 13.95
C SER A 221 -22.85 -13.99 13.65
N PRO A 222 -23.33 -14.52 12.50
CA PRO A 222 -22.78 -15.77 12.00
C PRO A 222 -21.27 -15.66 11.86
N THR A 223 -20.58 -16.68 12.35
CA THR A 223 -19.13 -16.85 12.25
C THR A 223 -18.74 -17.25 10.82
N MET A 224 -17.64 -16.70 10.30
CA MET A 224 -17.19 -17.11 8.96
C MET A 224 -15.69 -16.99 8.70
N GLY A 225 -15.16 -17.89 7.87
CA GLY A 225 -13.77 -17.83 7.40
C GLY A 225 -13.55 -16.66 6.44
N VAL A 226 -14.28 -16.62 5.31
CA VAL A 226 -14.25 -15.51 4.35
C VAL A 226 -15.67 -15.10 3.97
N GLY A 227 -16.03 -13.85 4.25
CA GLY A 227 -17.27 -13.22 3.79
C GLY A 227 -17.02 -12.21 2.67
N VAL A 228 -17.86 -12.23 1.63
CA VAL A 228 -17.89 -11.24 0.54
C VAL A 228 -19.32 -10.78 0.30
N ALA A 229 -19.60 -9.48 0.30
CA ALA A 229 -20.95 -8.95 0.10
C ALA A 229 -20.97 -7.72 -0.81
N ASP A 230 -21.91 -7.65 -1.76
CA ASP A 230 -22.08 -6.50 -2.67
C ASP A 230 -20.77 -6.07 -3.37
N SER A 231 -19.95 -7.05 -3.78
CA SER A 231 -18.52 -6.88 -4.12
C SER A 231 -18.16 -7.67 -5.39
N ASP A 232 -18.50 -7.11 -6.56
CA ASP A 232 -18.27 -7.75 -7.86
C ASP A 232 -16.79 -8.01 -8.18
N GLY A 233 -16.51 -9.11 -8.87
CA GLY A 233 -15.17 -9.42 -9.39
C GLY A 233 -14.14 -9.85 -8.35
N ALA A 234 -14.56 -10.16 -7.11
CA ALA A 234 -13.67 -10.64 -6.07
C ALA A 234 -13.14 -12.07 -6.39
N GLN A 235 -11.87 -12.30 -6.06
CA GLN A 235 -11.15 -13.53 -6.37
C GLN A 235 -10.59 -14.16 -5.09
N LEU A 236 -11.03 -15.38 -4.76
CA LEU A 236 -10.57 -16.17 -3.62
C LEU A 236 -9.71 -17.32 -4.16
N VAL A 237 -8.39 -17.24 -3.99
CA VAL A 237 -7.44 -18.16 -4.65
C VAL A 237 -6.49 -18.84 -3.65
N SER A 238 -6.44 -20.16 -3.61
CA SER A 238 -5.46 -20.94 -2.81
C SER A 238 -5.47 -20.71 -1.29
N ASN A 239 -6.55 -20.16 -0.71
CA ASN A 239 -6.66 -19.97 0.74
C ASN A 239 -6.92 -21.31 1.46
N THR A 240 -6.44 -21.44 2.69
CA THR A 240 -6.81 -22.53 3.62
C THR A 240 -7.77 -21.98 4.66
N ILE A 241 -8.98 -22.54 4.74
CA ILE A 241 -10.08 -22.07 5.58
C ILE A 241 -10.63 -23.24 6.38
N SER A 242 -10.59 -23.20 7.71
CA SER A 242 -11.06 -24.32 8.51
C SER A 242 -11.57 -24.00 9.91
N GLY A 243 -12.58 -24.75 10.35
CA GLY A 243 -13.07 -24.72 11.73
C GLY A 243 -13.86 -23.45 12.09
N ALA A 244 -14.35 -22.69 11.11
CA ALA A 244 -15.33 -21.64 11.38
C ALA A 244 -16.66 -22.31 11.79
N ALA A 245 -17.22 -21.90 12.94
CA ALA A 245 -18.35 -22.62 13.53
C ALA A 245 -19.63 -22.64 12.66
N GLU A 246 -19.79 -21.69 11.73
CA GLU A 246 -20.88 -21.67 10.75
C GLU A 246 -20.39 -21.76 9.29
N LEU A 247 -19.85 -20.68 8.69
CA LEU A 247 -19.58 -20.63 7.24
C LEU A 247 -18.08 -20.59 6.91
N GLY A 248 -17.57 -21.52 6.12
CA GLY A 248 -16.19 -21.43 5.60
C GLY A 248 -16.03 -20.23 4.66
N ILE A 249 -16.79 -20.22 3.57
CA ILE A 249 -16.92 -19.10 2.64
C ILE A 249 -18.39 -18.65 2.58
N SER A 250 -18.64 -17.35 2.54
CA SER A 250 -19.96 -16.75 2.34
C SER A 250 -19.88 -15.66 1.26
N VAL A 251 -20.76 -15.71 0.25
CA VAL A 251 -20.80 -14.73 -0.85
C VAL A 251 -22.24 -14.27 -1.10
N GLY A 252 -22.51 -13.00 -0.80
CA GLY A 252 -23.82 -12.37 -0.95
C GLY A 252 -23.88 -11.30 -2.04
N ARG A 253 -24.93 -11.33 -2.89
CA ARG A 253 -25.25 -10.28 -3.88
C ARG A 253 -24.05 -9.81 -4.73
N SER A 254 -23.17 -10.73 -5.14
CA SER A 254 -21.93 -10.39 -5.85
C SER A 254 -21.75 -11.22 -7.12
N THR A 255 -21.33 -10.61 -8.21
CA THR A 255 -21.18 -11.23 -9.54
C THR A 255 -19.72 -11.29 -10.00
N SER A 256 -19.45 -12.03 -11.08
CA SER A 256 -18.10 -12.22 -11.64
C SER A 256 -17.09 -12.80 -10.63
N ILE A 257 -17.58 -13.52 -9.62
CA ILE A 257 -16.77 -14.08 -8.53
C ILE A 257 -15.93 -15.25 -9.03
N ARG A 258 -14.69 -15.38 -8.54
CA ARG A 258 -13.83 -16.55 -8.78
C ARG A 258 -13.42 -17.17 -7.45
N ILE A 259 -13.66 -18.47 -7.27
CA ILE A 259 -13.25 -19.22 -6.08
C ILE A 259 -12.45 -20.43 -6.57
N GLU A 260 -11.13 -20.41 -6.42
CA GLU A 260 -10.21 -21.35 -7.07
C GLU A 260 -9.18 -21.93 -6.09
N SER A 261 -8.93 -23.24 -6.16
CA SER A 261 -7.84 -23.92 -5.41
C SER A 261 -7.88 -23.80 -3.88
N ASN A 262 -8.96 -23.31 -3.27
CA ASN A 262 -9.06 -23.13 -1.81
C ASN A 262 -9.26 -24.47 -1.08
N ARG A 263 -8.70 -24.62 0.11
CA ARG A 263 -8.82 -25.80 0.99
C ARG A 263 -9.78 -25.47 2.13
N VAL A 264 -11.01 -26.00 2.10
CA VAL A 264 -12.14 -25.55 2.95
C VAL A 264 -12.73 -26.72 3.77
N ALA A 265 -12.61 -26.69 5.11
CA ALA A 265 -12.97 -27.85 5.93
C ALA A 265 -13.38 -27.64 7.38
N GLY A 266 -14.14 -28.59 7.93
CA GLY A 266 -14.52 -28.59 9.34
C GLY A 266 -15.46 -27.45 9.73
N ASN A 267 -16.05 -26.77 8.75
CA ASN A 267 -17.04 -25.71 8.96
C ASN A 267 -18.46 -26.32 8.93
N ALA A 268 -19.48 -25.68 9.51
CA ALA A 268 -20.84 -26.23 9.42
C ALA A 268 -21.38 -26.19 7.98
N VAL A 269 -21.06 -25.16 7.22
CA VAL A 269 -21.19 -25.08 5.75
C VAL A 269 -19.85 -24.67 5.14
N GLY A 270 -19.32 -25.42 4.18
CA GLY A 270 -18.04 -25.12 3.54
C GLY A 270 -18.09 -23.83 2.71
N ALA A 271 -19.03 -23.71 1.77
CA ALA A 271 -19.30 -22.48 1.03
C ALA A 271 -20.81 -22.19 0.88
N GLN A 272 -21.21 -20.94 1.06
CA GLN A 272 -22.59 -20.48 0.83
C GLN A 272 -22.61 -19.30 -0.13
N LEU A 273 -23.25 -19.46 -1.27
CA LEU A 273 -23.54 -18.40 -2.23
C LEU A 273 -25.03 -18.02 -2.10
N THR A 274 -25.32 -16.72 -2.19
CA THR A 274 -26.68 -16.17 -2.04
C THR A 274 -26.86 -14.95 -2.93
N ALA A 275 -27.82 -15.00 -3.85
CA ALA A 275 -28.06 -14.02 -4.92
C ALA A 275 -26.77 -13.61 -5.68
N SER A 276 -25.82 -14.54 -5.83
CA SER A 276 -24.47 -14.28 -6.35
C SER A 276 -24.19 -15.08 -7.63
N ALA A 277 -23.12 -14.76 -8.36
CA ALA A 277 -22.75 -15.48 -9.59
C ALA A 277 -21.23 -15.50 -9.81
N GLY A 278 -20.69 -16.64 -10.20
CA GLY A 278 -19.26 -16.82 -10.40
C GLY A 278 -18.85 -18.18 -10.95
N THR A 279 -17.56 -18.46 -10.91
CA THR A 279 -16.95 -19.76 -11.25
C THR A 279 -16.18 -20.30 -10.04
N ILE A 280 -16.50 -21.52 -9.61
CA ILE A 280 -16.03 -22.16 -8.38
C ILE A 280 -15.48 -23.53 -8.73
N PHE A 281 -14.16 -23.71 -8.73
CA PHE A 281 -13.50 -24.94 -9.19
C PHE A 281 -12.12 -25.15 -8.54
N HIS A 282 -11.56 -26.36 -8.63
CA HIS A 282 -10.31 -26.81 -8.00
C HIS A 282 -10.24 -26.68 -6.47
N ASN A 283 -11.31 -26.23 -5.82
CA ASN A 283 -11.38 -26.17 -4.36
C ASN A 283 -11.49 -27.58 -3.77
N ARG A 284 -11.05 -27.73 -2.51
CA ARG A 284 -11.11 -28.98 -1.75
C ARG A 284 -12.07 -28.77 -0.59
N PHE A 285 -13.31 -29.18 -0.74
CA PHE A 285 -14.32 -29.19 0.32
C PHE A 285 -14.29 -30.54 1.04
N TYR A 286 -13.87 -30.57 2.31
CA TYR A 286 -13.74 -31.83 3.05
C TYR A 286 -14.15 -31.71 4.53
N PHE A 287 -14.87 -32.70 5.04
CA PHE A 287 -15.36 -32.77 6.42
C PHE A 287 -16.12 -31.52 6.90
N ASN A 288 -16.80 -30.79 6.01
CA ASN A 288 -17.78 -29.77 6.40
C ASN A 288 -19.12 -30.47 6.73
N GLY A 289 -19.98 -29.85 7.54
CA GLY A 289 -21.32 -30.38 7.84
C GLY A 289 -22.24 -30.43 6.61
N VAL A 290 -22.12 -29.40 5.76
CA VAL A 290 -22.60 -29.32 4.37
C VAL A 290 -21.43 -28.77 3.55
N GLN A 291 -21.06 -29.37 2.43
CA GLN A 291 -19.92 -28.85 1.66
C GLN A 291 -20.21 -27.49 1.03
N SER A 292 -21.37 -27.36 0.38
CA SER A 292 -21.74 -26.16 -0.37
C SER A 292 -23.26 -25.96 -0.45
N SER A 293 -23.69 -24.70 -0.47
CA SER A 293 -25.04 -24.29 -0.84
C SER A 293 -24.97 -23.08 -1.78
N ASP A 294 -25.86 -23.04 -2.77
CA ASP A 294 -26.01 -21.93 -3.71
C ASP A 294 -27.50 -21.83 -4.10
N ASP A 295 -27.97 -20.61 -4.36
CA ASP A 295 -29.36 -20.31 -4.71
C ASP A 295 -29.52 -19.81 -6.16
N ASN A 296 -28.42 -19.64 -6.90
CA ASN A 296 -28.38 -18.95 -8.19
C ASN A 296 -27.49 -19.69 -9.22
N ALA A 297 -27.43 -19.19 -10.45
CA ALA A 297 -26.83 -19.87 -11.61
C ALA A 297 -25.28 -19.80 -11.67
N SER A 298 -24.57 -20.02 -10.56
CA SER A 298 -23.10 -20.10 -10.56
C SER A 298 -22.60 -21.38 -11.22
N LEU A 299 -21.39 -21.33 -11.78
CA LEU A 299 -20.71 -22.49 -12.36
C LEU A 299 -19.79 -23.12 -11.31
N TRP A 300 -20.11 -24.35 -10.89
CA TRP A 300 -19.29 -25.10 -9.92
C TRP A 300 -18.27 -26.03 -10.58
N ASP A 301 -17.86 -25.70 -11.81
CA ASP A 301 -16.75 -26.32 -12.53
C ASP A 301 -16.16 -25.37 -13.58
N ALA A 302 -14.96 -25.70 -14.10
CA ALA A 302 -14.28 -24.98 -15.18
C ALA A 302 -14.29 -25.74 -16.53
N GLY A 303 -15.25 -26.66 -16.72
CA GLY A 303 -15.36 -27.47 -17.92
C GLY A 303 -14.29 -28.56 -18.07
N TYR A 304 -14.51 -29.47 -19.01
CA TYR A 304 -13.53 -30.51 -19.37
C TYR A 304 -12.38 -29.94 -20.24
N PRO A 305 -11.10 -30.34 -20.05
CA PRO A 305 -10.58 -31.29 -19.06
C PRO A 305 -10.16 -30.63 -17.73
N THR A 306 -10.44 -29.34 -17.53
CA THR A 306 -10.06 -28.61 -16.32
C THR A 306 -10.64 -29.23 -15.06
N GLY A 307 -11.89 -29.69 -15.12
CA GLY A 307 -12.62 -30.28 -14.00
C GLY A 307 -13.28 -29.26 -13.07
N GLY A 308 -13.85 -29.77 -11.98
CA GLY A 308 -14.56 -29.04 -10.94
C GLY A 308 -13.81 -29.04 -9.62
N ASN A 309 -14.50 -29.32 -8.52
CA ASN A 309 -14.00 -29.29 -7.15
C ASN A 309 -13.82 -30.72 -6.60
N TYR A 310 -13.00 -30.86 -5.57
CA TYR A 310 -12.93 -32.07 -4.76
C TYR A 310 -13.91 -31.99 -3.58
N TRP A 311 -14.63 -33.09 -3.33
CA TRP A 311 -15.69 -33.21 -2.32
C TRP A 311 -15.48 -34.50 -1.50
N SER A 312 -15.28 -34.42 -0.17
CA SER A 312 -14.97 -35.61 0.64
C SER A 312 -16.12 -36.59 0.88
N ASP A 313 -17.33 -36.21 0.51
CA ASP A 313 -18.60 -36.93 0.59
C ASP A 313 -19.06 -37.45 -0.77
N TYR A 314 -18.35 -37.11 -1.86
CA TYR A 314 -18.63 -37.65 -3.18
C TYR A 314 -18.25 -39.13 -3.24
N ALA A 315 -19.26 -39.96 -3.42
CA ALA A 315 -19.17 -41.42 -3.53
C ALA A 315 -19.33 -41.92 -4.98
N GLY A 316 -19.10 -41.04 -5.97
CA GLY A 316 -19.06 -41.43 -7.38
C GLY A 316 -17.80 -42.22 -7.73
N VAL A 317 -17.74 -42.66 -8.98
CA VAL A 317 -16.63 -43.43 -9.55
C VAL A 317 -15.99 -42.68 -10.71
N ASP A 318 -14.73 -42.99 -10.98
CA ASP A 318 -13.93 -42.52 -12.12
C ASP A 318 -13.61 -43.75 -12.97
N HIS A 319 -14.40 -43.96 -14.02
CA HIS A 319 -14.26 -45.07 -14.97
C HIS A 319 -14.24 -44.58 -16.41
N CYS A 320 -14.88 -43.44 -16.69
CA CYS A 320 -15.16 -42.92 -18.01
C CYS A 320 -14.68 -41.49 -18.17
N ARG A 321 -13.91 -41.22 -19.22
CA ARG A 321 -13.30 -39.91 -19.48
C ARG A 321 -14.05 -39.08 -20.51
N GLY A 322 -13.60 -37.84 -20.70
CA GLY A 322 -14.06 -36.95 -21.78
C GLY A 322 -15.20 -36.00 -21.39
N PRO A 323 -15.59 -35.06 -22.28
CA PRO A 323 -16.55 -34.00 -21.97
C PRO A 323 -17.98 -34.45 -21.60
N ALA A 324 -18.34 -35.71 -21.88
CA ALA A 324 -19.61 -36.31 -21.49
C ALA A 324 -19.44 -37.49 -20.51
N GLN A 325 -18.20 -37.78 -20.08
CA GLN A 325 -17.83 -38.89 -19.19
C GLN A 325 -18.38 -40.24 -19.69
N ASP A 326 -18.20 -40.51 -20.99
CA ASP A 326 -18.77 -41.65 -21.71
C ASP A 326 -17.72 -42.55 -22.41
N ASP A 327 -16.46 -42.13 -22.49
CA ASP A 327 -15.34 -43.00 -22.94
C ASP A 327 -14.82 -43.85 -21.76
N CYS A 328 -15.53 -44.94 -21.46
CA CYS A 328 -15.20 -45.88 -20.39
C CYS A 328 -14.00 -46.82 -20.69
N SER A 329 -13.03 -46.37 -21.49
CA SER A 329 -11.79 -47.13 -21.74
C SER A 329 -10.71 -46.89 -20.69
N ALA A 330 -10.75 -45.75 -19.99
CA ALA A 330 -10.02 -45.46 -18.76
C ALA A 330 -10.64 -44.23 -18.07
N GLY A 331 -10.52 -44.16 -16.75
CA GLY A 331 -10.76 -42.94 -15.98
C GLY A 331 -9.70 -41.85 -16.24
N ASP A 332 -9.97 -40.63 -15.79
CA ASP A 332 -9.10 -39.45 -15.93
C ASP A 332 -8.96 -38.58 -14.66
N GLY A 333 -9.47 -39.03 -13.52
CA GLY A 333 -9.47 -38.30 -12.24
C GLY A 333 -10.71 -37.41 -12.03
N ILE A 334 -11.59 -37.32 -13.02
CA ILE A 334 -12.92 -36.73 -12.91
C ILE A 334 -13.94 -37.85 -12.65
N GLY A 335 -14.97 -37.56 -11.85
CA GLY A 335 -16.01 -38.53 -11.54
C GLY A 335 -17.15 -38.55 -12.57
N ASP A 336 -17.53 -39.76 -13.01
CA ASP A 336 -18.55 -40.09 -14.03
C ASP A 336 -19.94 -39.44 -13.77
N THR A 337 -20.18 -38.91 -12.57
CA THR A 337 -21.49 -38.39 -12.13
C THR A 337 -21.38 -37.00 -11.50
N PRO A 338 -22.14 -35.99 -11.94
CA PRO A 338 -22.12 -34.65 -11.35
C PRO A 338 -22.44 -34.62 -9.84
N TYR A 339 -21.66 -33.87 -9.06
CA TYR A 339 -21.97 -33.57 -7.65
C TYR A 339 -23.06 -32.49 -7.56
N LEU A 340 -24.05 -32.67 -6.68
CA LEU A 340 -25.17 -31.75 -6.53
C LEU A 340 -24.85 -30.65 -5.52
N VAL A 341 -24.88 -29.40 -5.96
CA VAL A 341 -24.77 -28.22 -5.09
C VAL A 341 -26.20 -27.73 -4.80
N GLY A 342 -26.65 -27.95 -3.57
CA GLY A 342 -28.05 -27.70 -3.20
C GLY A 342 -29.00 -28.64 -3.95
N VAL A 343 -29.97 -28.08 -4.69
CA VAL A 343 -31.10 -28.84 -5.28
C VAL A 343 -31.11 -28.96 -6.80
N VAL A 344 -30.44 -28.07 -7.53
CA VAL A 344 -30.44 -28.04 -9.01
C VAL A 344 -29.08 -27.71 -9.64
N ILE A 345 -28.24 -26.95 -8.93
CA ILE A 345 -26.90 -26.55 -9.37
C ILE A 345 -25.97 -27.76 -9.22
N ARG A 346 -24.96 -27.86 -10.09
CA ARG A 346 -24.06 -29.02 -10.13
C ARG A 346 -22.64 -28.60 -10.44
N ASP A 347 -21.71 -29.25 -9.77
CA ASP A 347 -20.37 -29.46 -10.31
C ASP A 347 -20.49 -30.63 -11.30
N ARG A 348 -20.23 -30.37 -12.60
CA ARG A 348 -20.38 -31.39 -13.65
C ARG A 348 -19.18 -32.34 -13.74
N TYR A 349 -18.06 -31.99 -13.12
CA TYR A 349 -16.78 -32.67 -13.27
C TYR A 349 -16.08 -32.78 -11.89
N PRO A 350 -16.74 -33.36 -10.87
CA PRO A 350 -16.17 -33.44 -9.52
C PRO A 350 -14.88 -34.25 -9.53
N LEU A 351 -13.84 -33.74 -8.86
CA LEU A 351 -12.53 -34.35 -8.83
C LEU A 351 -12.50 -35.53 -7.85
N ILE A 352 -11.99 -36.66 -8.29
CA ILE A 352 -11.70 -37.85 -7.46
C ILE A 352 -10.30 -37.67 -6.85
N PRO A 353 -10.02 -38.10 -5.61
CA PRO A 353 -8.77 -37.79 -4.90
C PRO A 353 -7.59 -38.67 -5.34
N PHE A 354 -7.17 -38.52 -6.60
CA PHE A 354 -5.82 -38.83 -7.06
C PHE A 354 -5.16 -37.52 -7.53
N ASP A 355 -3.98 -37.22 -6.96
CA ASP A 355 -2.96 -36.33 -7.52
C ASP A 355 -3.35 -34.86 -7.78
N LEU A 356 -3.96 -34.20 -6.78
CA LEU A 356 -4.16 -32.74 -6.77
C LEU A 356 -2.86 -31.95 -6.47
N PRO A 357 -2.49 -30.90 -7.24
CA PRO A 357 -1.21 -30.19 -7.13
C PRO A 357 -0.87 -29.55 -5.76
N PRO A 358 0.42 -29.23 -5.51
CA PRO A 358 0.82 -28.34 -4.41
C PRO A 358 0.23 -26.93 -4.56
N LEU A 359 -0.05 -26.26 -3.44
CA LEU A 359 -0.40 -24.83 -3.42
C LEU A 359 0.86 -24.02 -3.12
N VAL A 360 1.20 -23.01 -3.93
CA VAL A 360 2.44 -22.21 -3.81
C VAL A 360 2.19 -20.71 -3.93
N SER A 361 2.93 -19.91 -3.14
CA SER A 361 3.03 -18.45 -3.27
C SER A 361 4.47 -17.97 -3.07
N ILE A 362 4.77 -16.75 -3.52
CA ILE A 362 6.10 -16.11 -3.40
C ILE A 362 6.01 -14.95 -2.40
N ARG A 363 7.07 -14.77 -1.60
CA ARG A 363 7.38 -13.53 -0.88
C ARG A 363 8.72 -12.98 -1.37
N SER A 364 8.90 -11.66 -1.37
CA SER A 364 10.16 -10.99 -1.72
C SER A 364 10.57 -10.00 -0.65
N SER A 365 11.89 -9.81 -0.43
CA SER A 365 12.39 -8.86 0.57
C SER A 365 12.32 -7.39 0.12
N ARG A 366 11.96 -7.12 -1.14
CA ARG A 366 11.61 -5.81 -1.74
C ARG A 366 11.34 -5.95 -3.24
N HIS A 367 10.52 -5.05 -3.78
CA HIS A 367 10.12 -5.06 -5.19
C HIS A 367 11.00 -4.19 -6.12
N SER A 368 12.09 -3.59 -5.64
CA SER A 368 13.02 -2.80 -6.47
C SER A 368 14.49 -2.84 -6.02
N ALA A 369 15.42 -2.52 -6.94
CA ALA A 369 16.85 -2.47 -6.67
C ALA A 369 17.66 -1.59 -7.65
N LEU A 370 18.93 -1.34 -7.29
CA LEU A 370 20.00 -0.99 -8.23
C LEU A 370 20.68 -2.28 -8.78
N PRO A 371 21.45 -2.21 -9.88
CA PRO A 371 22.04 -3.39 -10.49
C PRO A 371 23.08 -4.00 -9.54
N GLY A 372 23.01 -5.31 -9.34
CA GLY A 372 23.81 -6.04 -8.34
C GLY A 372 23.22 -6.05 -6.92
N GLY A 373 22.12 -5.34 -6.65
CA GLY A 373 21.46 -5.37 -5.34
C GLY A 373 20.67 -6.66 -5.13
N SER A 374 21.16 -7.55 -4.24
CA SER A 374 20.52 -8.85 -3.95
C SER A 374 19.14 -8.70 -3.29
N ILE A 375 18.13 -9.38 -3.83
CA ILE A 375 16.78 -9.51 -3.27
C ILE A 375 16.60 -10.97 -2.85
N THR A 376 16.07 -11.19 -1.66
CA THR A 376 15.73 -12.52 -1.16
C THR A 376 14.29 -12.87 -1.55
N PHE A 377 14.09 -14.06 -2.11
CA PHE A 377 12.78 -14.61 -2.44
C PHE A 377 12.56 -15.89 -1.64
N SER A 378 11.31 -16.14 -1.24
CA SER A 378 10.92 -17.40 -0.59
C SER A 378 9.60 -17.92 -1.11
N ALA A 379 9.47 -19.24 -1.24
CA ALA A 379 8.26 -19.91 -1.69
C ALA A 379 7.57 -20.61 -0.51
N ALA A 380 6.39 -20.12 -0.13
CA ALA A 380 5.52 -20.81 0.81
C ALA A 380 4.74 -21.88 0.04
N VAL A 381 4.78 -23.14 0.50
CA VAL A 381 4.13 -24.27 -0.19
C VAL A 381 3.32 -25.11 0.79
N ARG A 382 2.12 -25.50 0.37
CA ARG A 382 1.25 -26.45 1.06
C ARG A 382 0.90 -27.59 0.11
N ASP A 383 1.53 -28.73 0.30
CA ASP A 383 1.05 -30.00 -0.22
C ASP A 383 0.29 -30.74 0.89
N SER A 384 -0.80 -31.38 0.51
CA SER A 384 -1.72 -32.10 1.40
C SER A 384 -1.71 -33.61 1.19
N TYR A 385 -1.12 -34.08 0.09
CA TYR A 385 -1.11 -35.48 -0.30
C TYR A 385 0.30 -35.97 -0.60
N GLY A 386 1.17 -35.13 -1.17
CA GLY A 386 2.58 -35.40 -1.40
C GLY A 386 3.53 -34.68 -0.45
N THR A 387 4.75 -34.50 -0.92
CA THR A 387 5.83 -33.77 -0.28
C THR A 387 6.66 -33.13 -1.37
N VAL A 388 6.92 -31.82 -1.26
CA VAL A 388 7.67 -31.06 -2.27
C VAL A 388 9.10 -31.58 -2.36
N VAL A 389 9.52 -32.05 -3.54
CA VAL A 389 10.87 -32.56 -3.80
C VAL A 389 11.77 -31.57 -4.53
N SER A 390 11.18 -30.60 -5.25
CA SER A 390 11.95 -29.57 -5.96
C SER A 390 11.25 -28.21 -6.02
N TYR A 391 12.08 -27.18 -6.01
CA TYR A 391 11.75 -25.77 -6.23
C TYR A 391 12.69 -25.26 -7.31
N VAL A 392 12.15 -24.71 -8.39
CA VAL A 392 12.91 -24.13 -9.51
C VAL A 392 12.42 -22.70 -9.74
N TRP A 393 13.30 -21.74 -9.52
CA TRP A 393 13.05 -20.33 -9.77
C TRP A 393 13.52 -19.93 -11.16
N ASN A 394 12.78 -19.05 -11.82
CA ASN A 394 13.18 -18.30 -13.00
C ASN A 394 13.02 -16.81 -12.67
N PHE A 395 14.10 -16.05 -12.69
CA PHE A 395 14.06 -14.64 -12.30
C PHE A 395 13.67 -13.70 -13.46
N GLY A 396 13.47 -14.22 -14.67
CA GLY A 396 13.16 -13.42 -15.85
C GLY A 396 14.36 -12.71 -16.48
N ASP A 397 15.53 -12.72 -15.83
CA ASP A 397 16.80 -12.19 -16.36
C ASP A 397 17.65 -13.26 -17.11
N GLY A 398 17.08 -14.45 -17.30
CA GLY A 398 17.76 -15.61 -17.89
C GLY A 398 18.51 -16.49 -16.89
N LYS A 399 18.62 -16.09 -15.60
CA LYS A 399 19.11 -16.98 -14.53
C LYS A 399 17.98 -17.76 -13.87
N THR A 400 18.35 -18.88 -13.27
CA THR A 400 17.47 -19.73 -12.46
C THR A 400 18.04 -19.91 -11.05
N GLY A 401 17.20 -20.37 -10.13
CA GLY A 401 17.56 -20.67 -8.74
C GLY A 401 16.88 -21.94 -8.24
N THR A 402 17.31 -22.48 -7.11
CA THR A 402 16.75 -23.73 -6.55
C THR A 402 16.68 -23.69 -5.03
N GLY A 403 15.61 -24.26 -4.47
CA GLY A 403 15.35 -24.29 -3.02
C GLY A 403 14.18 -23.39 -2.60
N ALA A 404 13.69 -23.56 -1.38
CA ALA A 404 12.53 -22.83 -0.86
C ALA A 404 12.80 -21.35 -0.55
N ILE A 405 14.07 -20.97 -0.39
CA ILE A 405 14.53 -19.59 -0.22
C ILE A 405 15.74 -19.41 -1.14
N VAL A 406 15.83 -18.27 -1.83
CA VAL A 406 16.93 -17.95 -2.76
C VAL A 406 17.21 -16.45 -2.80
N ASP A 407 18.49 -16.09 -2.80
CA ASP A 407 18.96 -14.73 -3.06
C ASP A 407 19.28 -14.55 -4.54
N HIS A 408 18.85 -13.43 -5.14
CA HIS A 408 19.15 -13.09 -6.52
C HIS A 408 19.48 -11.61 -6.71
N ALA A 409 20.56 -11.34 -7.44
CA ALA A 409 20.98 -10.01 -7.85
C ALA A 409 20.86 -9.85 -9.38
N PHE A 410 19.97 -8.95 -9.79
CA PHE A 410 19.77 -8.56 -11.18
C PHE A 410 20.94 -7.72 -11.68
N ALA A 411 21.60 -8.14 -12.76
CA ALA A 411 22.82 -7.49 -13.27
C ALA A 411 22.54 -6.37 -14.27
N ALA A 412 21.37 -6.37 -14.90
CA ALA A 412 20.93 -5.37 -15.87
C ALA A 412 19.66 -4.65 -15.40
N THR A 413 19.34 -3.54 -16.06
CA THR A 413 18.19 -2.70 -15.75
C THR A 413 16.94 -3.14 -16.49
N GLY A 414 15.79 -3.12 -15.83
CA GLY A 414 14.51 -3.52 -16.42
C GLY A 414 13.50 -3.95 -15.36
N THR A 415 12.30 -4.31 -15.80
CA THR A 415 11.30 -4.98 -14.97
C THR A 415 11.32 -6.48 -15.28
N TYR A 416 11.37 -7.29 -14.23
CA TYR A 416 11.56 -8.73 -14.28
C TYR A 416 10.35 -9.43 -13.68
N SER A 417 9.87 -10.48 -14.35
CA SER A 417 8.87 -11.39 -13.80
C SER A 417 9.58 -12.57 -13.16
N VAL A 418 9.46 -12.69 -11.83
CA VAL A 418 10.09 -13.75 -11.04
C VAL A 418 9.05 -14.83 -10.79
N GLN A 419 9.32 -16.05 -11.25
CA GLN A 419 8.45 -17.20 -11.14
C GLN A 419 9.13 -18.31 -10.33
N VAL A 420 8.32 -19.06 -9.57
CA VAL A 420 8.73 -20.35 -8.98
C VAL A 420 7.84 -21.47 -9.54
N LEU A 421 8.47 -22.59 -9.86
CA LEU A 421 7.87 -23.88 -10.16
C LEU A 421 8.20 -24.84 -9.01
N VAL A 422 7.20 -25.50 -8.45
CA VAL A 422 7.37 -26.52 -7.40
C VAL A 422 6.88 -27.87 -7.89
N THR A 423 7.44 -28.96 -7.36
CA THR A 423 7.09 -30.34 -7.76
C THR A 423 6.99 -31.24 -6.53
N ASP A 424 5.97 -32.09 -6.44
CA ASP A 424 5.82 -33.10 -5.38
C ASP A 424 6.53 -34.43 -5.71
N ASN A 425 6.50 -35.36 -4.74
CA ASN A 425 7.04 -36.71 -4.87
C ASN A 425 6.25 -37.65 -5.80
N ARG A 426 5.19 -37.18 -6.47
CA ARG A 426 4.50 -37.86 -7.57
C ARG A 426 4.75 -37.21 -8.94
N SER A 427 5.56 -36.15 -8.99
CA SER A 427 5.83 -35.32 -10.19
C SER A 427 4.71 -34.33 -10.55
N ILE A 428 3.77 -34.04 -9.65
CA ILE A 428 2.74 -33.02 -9.85
C ILE A 428 3.35 -31.64 -9.62
N THR A 429 3.06 -30.68 -10.50
CA THR A 429 3.68 -29.34 -10.48
C THR A 429 2.70 -28.21 -10.22
N ALA A 430 3.18 -27.13 -9.59
CA ALA A 430 2.45 -25.86 -9.46
C ALA A 430 3.38 -24.64 -9.59
N THR A 431 2.83 -23.46 -9.90
CA THR A 431 3.61 -22.24 -10.15
C THR A 431 3.02 -21.00 -9.49
N ALA A 432 3.88 -20.08 -9.04
CA ALA A 432 3.52 -18.72 -8.62
C ALA A 432 4.47 -17.67 -9.24
N SER A 433 4.08 -16.40 -9.27
CA SER A 433 4.88 -15.33 -9.89
C SER A 433 4.72 -13.97 -9.19
N THR A 434 5.76 -13.14 -9.25
CA THR A 434 5.79 -11.73 -8.77
C THR A 434 6.64 -10.86 -9.70
N SER A 435 6.77 -9.55 -9.45
CA SER A 435 7.52 -8.61 -10.29
C SER A 435 8.51 -7.75 -9.50
N VAL A 436 9.63 -7.40 -10.15
CA VAL A 436 10.69 -6.55 -9.58
C VAL A 436 11.23 -5.58 -10.63
N THR A 437 11.50 -4.33 -10.25
CA THR A 437 12.09 -3.33 -11.17
C THR A 437 13.49 -2.86 -10.74
N VAL A 438 14.42 -2.80 -11.69
CA VAL A 438 15.85 -2.55 -11.47
C VAL A 438 16.30 -1.36 -12.28
N TRP A 439 16.77 -0.32 -11.59
CA TRP A 439 17.04 1.00 -12.17
C TRP A 439 18.52 1.19 -12.56
N PRO A 440 18.83 1.99 -13.60
CA PRO A 440 20.22 2.30 -13.95
C PRO A 440 20.93 3.08 -12.85
N ALA A 441 22.12 2.63 -12.47
CA ALA A 441 23.05 3.43 -11.69
C ALA A 441 23.49 4.67 -12.52
N VAL A 442 23.38 5.86 -11.93
CA VAL A 442 23.70 7.14 -12.58
C VAL A 442 24.98 7.69 -11.98
N SER A 443 25.96 7.99 -12.83
CA SER A 443 27.16 8.75 -12.42
C SER A 443 26.86 10.24 -12.45
N PHE A 444 27.34 10.99 -11.45
CA PHE A 444 27.15 12.43 -11.35
C PHE A 444 28.47 13.19 -11.47
N VAL A 445 28.43 14.34 -12.15
CA VAL A 445 29.53 15.30 -12.26
C VAL A 445 29.13 16.57 -11.52
N LEU A 446 30.01 17.07 -10.64
CA LEU A 446 29.77 18.33 -9.92
C LEU A 446 29.96 19.53 -10.85
N VAL A 447 28.91 20.35 -10.97
CA VAL A 447 28.86 21.54 -11.83
C VAL A 447 28.85 22.80 -10.96
N ASP A 448 29.99 23.47 -10.90
CA ASP A 448 30.19 24.75 -10.20
C ASP A 448 29.64 25.96 -10.99
N HIS A 449 29.05 26.93 -10.29
CA HIS A 449 28.59 28.20 -10.87
C HIS A 449 29.20 29.43 -10.18
N SER A 450 29.52 30.46 -10.98
CA SER A 450 29.99 31.79 -10.54
C SER A 450 29.01 32.49 -9.58
N SER A 451 27.74 32.11 -9.62
CA SER A 451 26.68 32.57 -8.73
C SER A 451 26.82 32.07 -7.28
N GLY A 452 27.81 31.23 -6.95
CA GLY A 452 28.04 30.75 -5.59
C GLY A 452 27.17 29.54 -5.23
N PHE A 453 27.07 28.57 -6.14
CA PHE A 453 26.61 27.22 -5.82
C PHE A 453 27.37 26.20 -6.68
N ARG A 454 27.28 24.92 -6.30
CA ARG A 454 27.62 23.78 -7.15
C ARG A 454 26.61 22.66 -6.92
N ILE A 455 26.33 21.88 -7.96
CA ILE A 455 25.32 20.81 -7.92
C ILE A 455 25.85 19.58 -8.68
N PRO A 456 25.68 18.34 -8.16
CA PRO A 456 25.91 17.14 -8.96
C PRO A 456 24.83 17.04 -10.03
N VAL A 457 25.25 16.83 -11.28
CA VAL A 457 24.39 16.65 -12.45
C VAL A 457 24.66 15.26 -13.04
N PRO A 458 23.66 14.48 -13.46
CA PRO A 458 23.89 13.24 -14.18
C PRO A 458 24.83 13.42 -15.37
N SER A 459 25.84 12.57 -15.48
CA SER A 459 26.93 12.69 -16.47
C SER A 459 26.47 12.60 -17.94
N ASP A 460 25.27 12.07 -18.17
CA ASP A 460 24.59 11.96 -19.46
C ASP A 460 23.75 13.21 -19.84
N TRP A 461 23.52 14.13 -18.89
CA TRP A 461 22.68 15.31 -19.12
C TRP A 461 23.46 16.46 -19.74
N GLN A 462 22.80 17.18 -20.64
CA GLN A 462 23.35 18.41 -21.22
C GLN A 462 23.36 19.51 -20.15
N VAL A 463 24.39 20.37 -20.17
CA VAL A 463 24.58 21.46 -19.21
C VAL A 463 24.72 22.78 -19.94
N GLN A 464 23.88 23.76 -19.58
CA GLN A 464 23.92 25.12 -20.09
C GLN A 464 24.01 26.11 -18.91
N LYS A 465 24.91 27.08 -19.00
CA LYS A 465 25.16 28.09 -17.96
C LYS A 465 24.83 29.49 -18.47
N ASP A 466 24.45 30.36 -17.54
CA ASP A 466 24.06 31.77 -17.78
C ASP A 466 23.11 31.96 -18.97
N VAL A 467 22.11 31.08 -19.09
CA VAL A 467 21.22 31.04 -20.26
C VAL A 467 20.26 32.22 -20.18
N THR A 468 20.41 33.20 -21.08
CA THR A 468 19.53 34.37 -21.13
C THR A 468 18.18 33.97 -21.70
N VAL A 469 17.27 33.60 -20.80
CA VAL A 469 15.92 33.12 -21.11
C VAL A 469 14.95 34.07 -20.41
N SER A 470 14.04 34.67 -21.18
CA SER A 470 13.23 35.80 -20.69
C SER A 470 14.04 36.93 -20.07
N GLY A 471 15.17 37.29 -20.70
CA GLY A 471 15.94 38.51 -20.44
C GLY A 471 16.48 38.63 -19.01
N GLN A 472 16.54 37.52 -18.30
CA GLN A 472 17.38 37.31 -17.14
C GLN A 472 18.29 36.13 -17.46
N SER A 473 19.50 36.15 -16.89
CA SER A 473 20.32 34.94 -16.85
C SER A 473 19.63 33.92 -15.96
N ILE A 474 19.43 32.71 -16.49
CA ILE A 474 19.18 31.50 -15.71
C ILE A 474 20.56 30.87 -15.47
N PRO A 475 21.08 30.87 -14.23
CA PRO A 475 22.43 30.39 -13.92
C PRO A 475 22.73 29.00 -14.46
N LEU A 476 21.81 28.05 -14.30
CA LEU A 476 21.98 26.69 -14.80
C LEU A 476 20.68 26.14 -15.37
N ILE A 477 20.76 25.54 -16.55
CA ILE A 477 19.78 24.59 -17.08
C ILE A 477 20.52 23.29 -17.36
N THR A 478 19.96 22.19 -16.89
CA THR A 478 20.43 20.84 -17.21
C THR A 478 19.29 20.05 -17.86
N SER A 479 19.61 19.20 -18.84
CA SER A 479 18.61 18.55 -19.67
C SER A 479 18.92 17.08 -19.91
N GLY A 480 18.02 16.21 -19.45
CA GLY A 480 18.09 14.76 -19.61
C GLY A 480 17.34 14.25 -20.84
N THR A 481 16.84 13.03 -20.72
CA THR A 481 16.07 12.28 -21.74
C THR A 481 14.75 12.95 -22.13
N THR A 482 14.21 12.55 -23.28
CA THR A 482 12.84 12.91 -23.71
C THR A 482 11.94 11.69 -23.61
N VAL A 483 10.79 11.85 -22.94
CA VAL A 483 9.73 10.83 -22.80
C VAL A 483 8.39 11.50 -23.13
N ASP A 484 7.51 10.82 -23.86
CA ASP A 484 6.20 11.34 -24.31
C ASP A 484 6.26 12.74 -24.96
N GLY A 485 7.33 13.00 -25.71
CA GLY A 485 7.63 14.28 -26.36
C GLY A 485 8.16 15.37 -25.42
N PHE A 486 8.08 15.19 -24.10
CA PHE A 486 8.58 16.13 -23.11
C PHE A 486 10.03 15.82 -22.72
N ARG A 487 10.92 16.83 -22.75
CA ARG A 487 12.31 16.68 -22.29
C ARG A 487 12.42 16.91 -20.79
N THR A 488 13.02 15.97 -20.07
CA THR A 488 13.39 16.14 -18.66
C THR A 488 14.38 17.30 -18.53
N ASN A 489 14.11 18.26 -17.65
CA ASN A 489 15.01 19.36 -17.35
C ASN A 489 15.11 19.59 -15.84
N VAL A 490 16.29 19.96 -15.35
CA VAL A 490 16.48 20.54 -14.01
C VAL A 490 17.17 21.89 -14.13
N LEU A 491 16.49 22.94 -13.67
CA LEU A 491 16.93 24.33 -13.66
C LEU A 491 17.47 24.71 -12.27
N VAL A 492 18.44 25.62 -12.20
CA VAL A 492 18.81 26.35 -10.96
C VAL A 492 18.83 27.85 -11.20
N ALA A 493 18.06 28.58 -10.39
CA ALA A 493 18.06 30.04 -10.29
C ALA A 493 18.39 30.48 -8.85
N TYR A 494 18.63 31.79 -8.66
CA TYR A 494 18.76 32.36 -7.31
C TYR A 494 18.20 33.79 -7.22
N THR A 495 17.79 34.16 -6.02
CA THR A 495 17.39 35.52 -5.61
C THR A 495 18.33 35.97 -4.49
N SER A 496 18.58 37.28 -4.39
CA SER A 496 19.22 37.87 -3.19
C SER A 496 18.15 38.58 -2.36
N ASP A 497 17.93 38.14 -1.12
CA ASP A 497 17.13 38.89 -0.15
C ASP A 497 17.83 38.97 1.21
N SER A 498 18.13 40.21 1.61
CA SER A 498 18.56 40.61 2.95
C SER A 498 17.60 40.23 4.09
N GLY A 499 16.35 39.90 3.77
CA GLY A 499 15.31 39.44 4.67
C GLY A 499 15.05 37.93 4.61
N ALA A 500 15.87 37.17 3.87
CA ALA A 500 15.84 35.71 3.85
C ALA A 500 15.90 35.14 5.27
N ARG A 501 15.01 34.19 5.59
CA ARG A 501 15.01 33.47 6.86
C ARG A 501 14.91 31.98 6.65
N GLU A 502 15.72 31.25 7.39
CA GLU A 502 15.76 29.79 7.40
C GLU A 502 14.68 29.26 8.36
N ASP A 503 13.43 29.72 8.15
CA ASP A 503 12.26 29.39 8.97
C ASP A 503 11.10 28.85 8.10
N PRO A 504 10.35 27.81 8.53
CA PRO A 504 9.32 27.19 7.69
C PRO A 504 8.21 28.14 7.22
N SER A 505 7.91 29.22 7.96
CA SER A 505 6.88 30.20 7.58
C SER A 505 7.33 31.09 6.43
N TYR A 506 8.62 31.43 6.39
CA TYR A 506 9.23 32.14 5.27
C TYR A 506 9.20 31.28 4.00
N LEU A 507 9.62 30.01 4.10
CA LEU A 507 9.62 29.09 2.96
C LEU A 507 8.20 28.72 2.50
N ALA A 508 7.24 28.56 3.40
CA ALA A 508 5.82 28.40 3.05
C ALA A 508 5.27 29.59 2.27
N ALA A 509 5.68 30.82 2.61
CA ALA A 509 5.29 32.04 1.90
C ALA A 509 5.92 32.13 0.51
N LEU A 510 7.12 31.57 0.29
CA LEU A 510 7.73 31.43 -1.04
C LEU A 510 6.98 30.40 -1.90
N MET A 511 6.70 29.20 -1.38
CA MET A 511 5.94 28.16 -2.09
C MET A 511 4.54 28.66 -2.47
N ASN A 512 3.73 29.07 -1.48
CA ASN A 512 2.39 29.59 -1.75
C ASN A 512 2.44 30.84 -2.63
N GLY A 513 3.49 31.66 -2.48
CA GLY A 513 3.78 32.79 -3.35
C GLY A 513 3.96 32.39 -4.81
N THR A 514 4.62 31.26 -5.08
CA THR A 514 4.84 30.70 -6.42
C THR A 514 3.54 30.19 -7.05
N ILE A 515 2.79 29.35 -6.33
CA ILE A 515 1.50 28.81 -6.82
C ILE A 515 0.47 29.93 -7.07
N THR A 516 0.36 30.90 -6.15
CA THR A 516 -0.57 32.03 -6.30
C THR A 516 -0.24 32.89 -7.53
N GLU A 517 1.05 33.09 -7.81
CA GLU A 517 1.44 33.94 -8.93
C GLU A 517 1.28 33.24 -10.28
N LEU A 518 1.62 31.94 -10.36
CA LEU A 518 1.30 31.05 -11.48
C LEU A 518 -0.18 31.14 -11.89
N GLN A 519 -1.08 31.04 -10.91
CA GLN A 519 -2.53 31.16 -11.13
C GLN A 519 -2.92 32.57 -11.60
N ARG A 520 -2.32 33.62 -11.02
CA ARG A 520 -2.52 35.02 -11.44
C ARG A 520 -2.02 35.29 -12.86
N GLU A 521 -1.06 34.50 -13.34
CA GLU A 521 -0.46 34.59 -14.68
C GLU A 521 -1.22 33.78 -15.74
N GLY A 522 -2.27 33.06 -15.34
CA GLY A 522 -3.16 32.31 -16.24
C GLY A 522 -2.82 30.82 -16.37
N HIS A 523 -1.88 30.31 -15.58
CA HIS A 523 -1.57 28.89 -15.54
C HIS A 523 -2.51 28.18 -14.56
N PRO A 524 -3.19 27.08 -14.97
CA PRO A 524 -4.03 26.27 -14.09
C PRO A 524 -3.16 25.37 -13.20
N ALA A 525 -2.22 25.99 -12.49
CA ALA A 525 -1.27 25.33 -11.63
C ALA A 525 -1.87 25.05 -10.26
N PHE A 526 -1.54 23.90 -9.69
CA PHE A 526 -1.89 23.51 -8.34
C PHE A 526 -0.69 22.88 -7.64
N LEU A 527 -0.73 22.88 -6.31
CA LEU A 527 0.21 22.13 -5.49
C LEU A 527 -0.12 20.64 -5.65
N ALA A 528 0.76 19.88 -6.31
CA ALA A 528 0.54 18.46 -6.60
C ALA A 528 1.05 17.56 -5.46
N ASP A 529 2.12 17.98 -4.78
CA ASP A 529 2.71 17.31 -3.62
C ASP A 529 3.50 18.33 -2.76
N GLY A 530 3.84 17.98 -1.52
CA GLY A 530 4.54 18.83 -0.56
C GLY A 530 3.66 19.91 0.09
N PRO A 531 4.23 20.78 0.95
CA PRO A 531 5.65 21.05 1.15
C PRO A 531 6.40 20.00 1.99
N THR A 532 7.45 19.40 1.42
CA THR A 532 8.48 18.67 2.16
C THR A 532 9.57 19.64 2.59
N TYR A 533 9.96 19.69 3.88
CA TYR A 533 11.09 20.51 4.33
C TYR A 533 12.35 19.65 4.49
N LEU A 534 13.49 20.15 4.03
CA LEU A 534 14.74 19.40 3.96
C LEU A 534 15.96 20.30 4.23
N SER A 535 17.06 19.71 4.68
CA SER A 535 18.34 20.41 4.84
C SER A 535 19.20 20.21 3.59
N VAL A 536 19.60 21.31 2.95
CA VAL A 536 20.40 21.31 1.72
C VAL A 536 21.60 22.22 1.93
N SER A 537 22.82 21.69 1.74
CA SER A 537 24.06 22.39 2.08
C SER A 537 24.16 22.89 3.54
N GLY A 538 23.39 22.30 4.47
CA GLY A 538 23.28 22.76 5.86
C GLY A 538 22.29 23.91 6.09
N HIS A 539 21.54 24.31 5.06
CA HIS A 539 20.54 25.38 5.09
C HIS A 539 19.12 24.82 4.88
N LEU A 540 18.10 25.54 5.34
CA LEU A 540 16.71 25.07 5.23
C LEU A 540 16.16 25.25 3.80
N ALA A 541 15.50 24.22 3.29
CA ALA A 541 14.84 24.21 1.99
C ALA A 541 13.42 23.65 2.05
N VAL A 542 12.60 23.94 1.03
CA VAL A 542 11.27 23.37 0.84
C VAL A 542 11.11 22.81 -0.57
N ALA A 543 10.72 21.54 -0.67
CA ALA A 543 10.38 20.85 -1.91
C ALA A 543 8.86 20.75 -2.09
N PHE A 544 8.36 20.87 -3.33
CA PHE A 544 6.94 20.73 -3.65
C PHE A 544 6.71 20.37 -5.13
N GLY A 545 5.63 19.64 -5.38
CA GLY A 545 5.12 19.32 -6.72
C GLY A 545 4.26 20.46 -7.28
N VAL A 546 4.39 20.76 -8.57
CA VAL A 546 3.53 21.71 -9.29
C VAL A 546 2.87 20.98 -10.45
N GLY A 547 1.58 20.70 -10.28
CA GLY A 547 0.73 20.06 -11.28
C GLY A 547 0.01 21.09 -12.14
N TYR A 548 -0.34 20.71 -13.37
CA TYR A 548 -1.03 21.56 -14.34
C TYR A 548 -2.21 20.80 -14.96
N SER A 549 -3.41 21.38 -14.90
CA SER A 549 -4.60 20.76 -15.49
C SER A 549 -4.41 20.51 -17.00
N ASN A 550 -4.60 19.26 -17.42
CA ASN A 550 -4.43 18.76 -18.80
C ASN A 550 -2.98 18.77 -19.35
N ALA A 551 -1.96 18.84 -18.50
CA ALA A 551 -0.57 18.58 -18.93
C ALA A 551 -0.24 17.08 -18.92
N ASN A 552 0.68 16.66 -19.79
CA ASN A 552 1.33 15.33 -19.75
C ASN A 552 2.65 15.35 -18.96
N TYR A 553 2.96 16.45 -18.29
CA TYR A 553 4.19 16.69 -17.54
C TYR A 553 3.89 17.26 -16.16
N GLU A 554 4.83 17.04 -15.26
CA GLU A 554 4.82 17.52 -13.88
C GLU A 554 6.15 18.22 -13.55
N GLN A 555 6.16 19.02 -12.49
CA GLN A 555 7.35 19.68 -12.00
C GLN A 555 7.53 19.45 -10.51
N ARG A 556 8.79 19.38 -10.06
CA ARG A 556 9.15 19.43 -8.63
C ARG A 556 10.11 20.58 -8.41
N ALA A 557 9.70 21.55 -7.59
CA ALA A 557 10.52 22.70 -7.21
C ALA A 557 11.12 22.47 -5.82
N VAL A 558 12.35 22.94 -5.61
CA VAL A 558 13.03 23.00 -4.31
C VAL A 558 13.58 24.41 -4.12
N ILE A 559 13.14 25.11 -3.07
CA ILE A 559 13.61 26.45 -2.71
C ILE A 559 14.51 26.32 -1.48
N VAL A 560 15.83 26.45 -1.68
CA VAL A 560 16.84 26.49 -0.62
C VAL A 560 17.01 27.94 -0.16
N VAL A 561 16.81 28.24 1.11
CA VAL A 561 16.97 29.60 1.65
C VAL A 561 18.19 29.64 2.57
N SER A 562 19.00 30.68 2.47
CA SER A 562 20.07 30.94 3.43
C SER A 562 20.05 32.40 3.89
N ALA A 563 19.77 32.60 5.18
CA ALA A 563 19.81 33.89 5.85
C ALA A 563 21.24 34.39 6.00
N SER A 564 22.17 33.48 6.33
CA SER A 564 23.60 33.79 6.47
C SER A 564 24.25 34.23 5.15
N HIS A 565 23.73 33.78 4.01
CA HIS A 565 24.17 34.21 2.67
C HIS A 565 23.26 35.29 2.03
N GLY A 566 22.15 35.66 2.69
CA GLY A 566 21.17 36.65 2.19
C GLY A 566 20.54 36.27 0.85
N ARG A 567 20.24 34.98 0.64
CA ARG A 567 19.92 34.40 -0.68
C ARG A 567 18.91 33.26 -0.61
N GLU A 568 18.29 33.03 -1.76
CA GLU A 568 17.40 31.92 -2.05
C GLU A 568 17.87 31.28 -3.35
N TRP A 569 17.90 29.95 -3.45
CA TRP A 569 18.13 29.21 -4.68
C TRP A 569 16.89 28.39 -5.01
N VAL A 570 16.47 28.41 -6.28
CA VAL A 570 15.29 27.68 -6.75
C VAL A 570 15.74 26.64 -7.77
N ILE A 571 15.62 25.37 -7.40
CA ILE A 571 15.98 24.20 -8.19
C ILE A 571 14.68 23.58 -8.71
N VAL A 572 14.48 23.39 -10.02
CA VAL A 572 13.18 22.92 -10.56
C VAL A 572 13.36 21.79 -11.57
N LEU A 573 12.91 20.59 -11.21
CA LEU A 573 12.65 19.48 -12.13
C LEU A 573 11.41 19.76 -12.98
N SER A 574 11.43 19.35 -14.25
CA SER A 574 10.26 19.22 -15.12
C SER A 574 10.39 17.94 -15.93
N VAL A 575 9.35 17.09 -15.96
CA VAL A 575 9.40 15.76 -16.61
C VAL A 575 8.01 15.27 -17.02
N ALA A 576 7.93 14.37 -18.02
CA ALA A 576 6.70 13.64 -18.33
C ALA A 576 6.23 12.81 -17.10
N ILE A 577 4.91 12.75 -16.88
CA ILE A 577 4.33 12.03 -15.72
C ILE A 577 4.75 10.56 -15.71
N SER A 578 4.78 9.92 -16.88
CA SER A 578 5.22 8.53 -17.11
C SER A 578 6.67 8.23 -16.72
N ALA A 579 7.51 9.26 -16.55
CA ALA A 579 8.92 9.15 -16.16
C ALA A 579 9.23 9.81 -14.82
N PHE A 580 8.20 10.21 -14.05
CA PHE A 580 8.36 11.01 -12.85
C PHE A 580 9.24 10.32 -11.79
N GLU A 581 8.95 9.09 -11.39
CA GLU A 581 9.73 8.36 -10.36
C GLU A 581 11.24 8.34 -10.68
N GLN A 582 11.60 7.93 -11.89
CA GLN A 582 13.00 7.78 -12.30
C GLN A 582 13.73 9.13 -12.37
N ALA A 583 13.06 10.17 -12.89
CA ALA A 583 13.65 11.50 -12.94
C ALA A 583 13.70 12.17 -11.56
N ASN A 584 12.73 11.89 -10.71
CA ASN A 584 12.67 12.38 -9.34
C ASN A 584 13.79 11.78 -8.48
N ALA A 585 14.00 10.45 -8.49
CA ALA A 585 15.12 9.82 -7.76
C ALA A 585 16.51 10.37 -8.18
N ARG A 586 16.66 10.73 -9.46
CA ARG A 586 17.86 11.44 -9.97
C ARG A 586 17.93 12.87 -9.44
N PHE A 587 16.83 13.61 -9.49
CA PHE A 587 16.71 14.99 -9.00
C PHE A 587 16.97 15.12 -7.50
N ASP A 588 16.43 14.23 -6.69
CA ASP A 588 16.66 14.19 -5.23
C ASP A 588 18.15 13.97 -4.93
N SER A 589 18.84 13.16 -5.75
CA SER A 589 20.31 13.02 -5.68
C SER A 589 21.07 14.30 -6.10
N MET A 590 20.53 15.08 -7.07
CA MET A 590 21.09 16.40 -7.42
C MET A 590 20.93 17.40 -6.27
N VAL A 591 19.77 17.41 -5.63
CA VAL A 591 19.42 18.31 -4.52
C VAL A 591 20.19 17.97 -3.25
N ALA A 592 20.28 16.69 -2.88
CA ALA A 592 21.00 16.24 -1.68
C ALA A 592 22.51 16.59 -1.74
N GLY A 593 23.10 16.57 -2.93
CA GLY A 593 24.50 16.98 -3.14
C GLY A 593 24.70 18.46 -3.48
N PHE A 594 23.65 19.28 -3.52
CA PHE A 594 23.76 20.72 -3.77
C PHE A 594 24.53 21.40 -2.64
N GLN A 595 25.50 22.23 -3.00
CA GLN A 595 26.39 22.95 -2.08
C GLN A 595 26.37 24.44 -2.40
N ILE A 596 26.13 25.27 -1.37
CA ILE A 596 26.25 26.72 -1.44
C ILE A 596 27.73 27.08 -1.34
N THR A 597 28.23 27.82 -2.33
CA THR A 597 29.63 28.28 -2.41
C THR A 597 29.73 29.81 -2.45
N ALA A 598 28.61 30.51 -2.26
CA ALA A 598 28.57 31.95 -2.07
C ALA A 598 29.22 32.31 -0.73
N TRP A 599 29.96 33.41 -0.70
CA TRP A 599 30.41 33.99 0.56
C TRP A 599 29.28 34.80 1.23
N PRO A 600 29.21 34.86 2.57
CA PRO A 600 28.28 35.73 3.29
C PRO A 600 28.37 37.20 2.82
N PRO A 601 27.25 37.93 2.72
CA PRO A 601 27.23 39.27 2.16
C PRO A 601 27.88 40.29 3.10
N VAL A 602 28.96 40.92 2.63
CA VAL A 602 29.51 42.13 3.25
C VAL A 602 28.54 43.28 3.02
N LEU A 603 28.18 44.01 4.08
CA LEU A 603 27.14 45.06 4.06
C LEU A 603 27.51 46.26 3.17
N VAL A 604 27.09 46.22 1.90
CA VAL A 604 27.17 47.33 0.94
C VAL A 604 25.87 47.41 0.14
N PHE A 605 25.25 48.60 0.08
CA PHE A 605 23.97 48.82 -0.62
C PHE A 605 24.19 49.13 -2.12
N GLY A 606 23.45 48.48 -3.02
CA GLY A 606 23.45 48.76 -4.48
C GLY A 606 22.28 48.07 -5.21
N LEU A 607 21.68 48.73 -6.21
CA LEU A 607 20.35 48.42 -6.79
C LEU A 607 20.37 48.16 -8.33
N VAL A 608 19.24 47.63 -8.87
CA VAL A 608 18.74 47.61 -10.29
C VAL A 608 18.76 46.24 -11.04
N ALA A 609 17.76 45.95 -11.92
CA ALA A 609 17.48 44.63 -12.57
C ALA A 609 16.68 44.68 -13.94
N GLY A 610 16.63 43.56 -14.72
CA GLY A 610 16.18 43.44 -16.15
C GLY A 610 15.04 42.43 -16.55
N VAL A 611 14.75 42.26 -17.87
CA VAL A 611 13.43 41.85 -18.47
C VAL A 611 13.47 41.18 -19.90
N VAL A 612 12.75 40.04 -20.13
CA VAL A 612 12.20 39.39 -21.41
C VAL A 612 13.16 38.98 -22.58
N ALA A 613 13.03 37.89 -23.40
CA ALA A 613 12.00 36.85 -23.70
C ALA A 613 12.53 35.36 -23.82
N ALA A 614 11.63 34.36 -23.77
CA ALA A 614 11.64 32.98 -24.34
C ALA A 614 12.54 31.80 -23.83
N VAL A 615 11.91 30.70 -23.31
CA VAL A 615 11.99 29.25 -23.71
C VAL A 615 11.46 28.27 -22.62
N ALA A 616 10.70 27.23 -23.01
CA ALA A 616 10.21 26.11 -22.19
C ALA A 616 9.32 26.50 -20.98
N ALA A 617 9.63 26.03 -19.76
CA ALA A 617 8.85 26.31 -18.55
C ALA A 617 9.04 27.74 -17.99
N VAL A 618 9.59 28.64 -18.80
CA VAL A 618 9.52 30.10 -18.62
C VAL A 618 8.12 30.64 -18.98
N VAL A 619 7.10 29.87 -18.60
CA VAL A 619 5.75 30.37 -18.28
C VAL A 619 5.33 30.00 -16.83
N VAL A 620 6.25 29.46 -16.02
CA VAL A 620 6.24 29.57 -14.54
C VAL A 620 6.88 30.87 -14.05
N VAL A 621 7.83 31.37 -14.86
CA VAL A 621 8.33 32.75 -14.94
C VAL A 621 8.79 33.40 -13.61
N LEU A 622 9.95 34.07 -13.57
CA LEU A 622 10.28 35.19 -14.44
C LEU A 622 9.12 36.25 -14.64
N VAL A 623 8.04 36.24 -13.83
CA VAL A 623 6.89 37.19 -13.80
C VAL A 623 6.31 37.31 -12.36
N VAL A 624 6.45 36.29 -11.49
CA VAL A 624 6.70 36.54 -10.04
C VAL A 624 7.96 37.39 -9.84
N ARG A 625 8.82 37.41 -10.88
CA ARG A 625 10.00 38.25 -11.03
C ARG A 625 9.74 39.62 -10.44
N TYR A 626 10.47 39.90 -9.37
CA TYR A 626 10.57 41.25 -8.81
C TYR A 626 9.16 41.62 -8.26
N ARG A 627 8.78 41.02 -7.11
CA ARG A 627 7.75 41.57 -6.19
C ARG A 627 8.34 42.81 -5.52
N ARG A 628 8.22 43.95 -6.21
CA ARG A 628 9.10 45.14 -6.03
C ARG A 628 8.69 45.99 -4.83
N LYS A 629 9.63 46.20 -3.89
CA LYS A 629 9.66 47.26 -2.85
C LYS A 629 8.70 47.05 -1.65
N ARG A 630 9.21 47.34 -0.43
CA ARG A 630 8.54 47.30 0.91
C ARG A 630 7.55 48.49 1.10
N PRO A 631 6.67 48.60 2.14
CA PRO A 631 6.68 47.94 3.48
C PRO A 631 5.30 47.43 4.01
N SER A 632 5.15 47.31 5.34
CA SER A 632 4.10 46.58 6.11
C SER A 632 2.82 47.41 6.48
N PRO A 633 1.69 46.80 6.93
CA PRO A 633 0.35 47.43 7.09
C PRO A 633 0.18 48.24 8.43
N ALA A 634 -0.96 48.81 8.87
CA ALA A 634 -2.43 48.58 8.68
C ALA A 634 -3.24 49.91 8.91
N PRO A 635 -4.56 50.04 9.28
CA PRO A 635 -5.60 49.07 9.71
C PRO A 635 -7.03 49.24 9.08
N VAL A 636 -8.08 49.53 9.89
CA VAL A 636 -9.55 49.38 9.68
C VAL A 636 -10.30 50.66 9.25
N GLY A 637 -11.39 50.53 8.48
CA GLY A 637 -12.46 51.56 8.29
C GLY A 637 -13.72 51.02 7.58
N MET A 638 -14.92 51.58 7.86
CA MET A 638 -16.26 51.18 7.32
C MET A 638 -16.97 52.39 6.62
N PRO A 639 -18.23 52.32 6.15
CA PRO A 639 -18.76 51.52 5.01
C PRO A 639 -19.65 52.35 4.04
N THR A 640 -20.02 51.81 2.86
CA THR A 640 -21.07 52.42 2.01
C THR A 640 -21.94 51.41 1.23
N ILE A 641 -23.24 51.43 1.56
CA ILE A 641 -24.47 51.18 0.77
C ILE A 641 -24.41 50.21 -0.43
N ALA A 642 -25.27 49.18 -0.41
CA ALA A 642 -25.36 48.12 -1.43
C ALA A 642 -26.47 48.35 -2.49
N PRO A 643 -26.26 47.87 -3.74
CA PRO A 643 -27.31 47.63 -4.75
C PRO A 643 -28.03 46.26 -4.47
N PRO A 644 -28.99 45.77 -5.30
CA PRO A 644 -30.05 44.89 -4.81
C PRO A 644 -29.60 43.47 -4.41
N SER A 645 -30.39 42.86 -3.53
CA SER A 645 -30.06 41.62 -2.82
C SER A 645 -30.04 40.37 -3.71
N MET A 646 -28.86 40.03 -4.23
CA MET A 646 -28.47 38.63 -4.38
C MET A 646 -28.02 38.09 -3.01
N ALA A 647 -28.34 36.83 -2.71
CA ALA A 647 -28.02 36.22 -1.42
C ALA A 647 -26.52 35.86 -1.33
N VAL A 648 -25.71 36.83 -0.89
CA VAL A 648 -24.28 36.61 -0.60
C VAL A 648 -24.14 35.61 0.55
N ARG A 649 -23.47 34.47 0.28
CA ARG A 649 -23.09 33.50 1.31
C ARG A 649 -21.78 33.95 1.98
N PHE A 650 -21.62 33.65 3.26
CA PHE A 650 -20.41 33.98 4.04
C PHE A 650 -19.83 32.70 4.67
N CYS A 651 -18.51 32.61 4.81
CA CYS A 651 -17.85 31.48 5.46
C CYS A 651 -18.15 31.48 6.97
N ALA A 652 -18.78 30.40 7.45
CA ALA A 652 -19.14 30.24 8.86
C ALA A 652 -17.95 30.28 9.84
N SER A 653 -16.72 30.00 9.38
CA SER A 653 -15.52 29.98 10.23
C SER A 653 -14.75 31.30 10.28
N CYS A 654 -14.95 32.22 9.34
CA CYS A 654 -14.14 33.47 9.27
C CYS A 654 -14.89 34.72 8.78
N GLY A 655 -16.18 34.62 8.44
CA GLY A 655 -17.00 35.74 7.97
C GLY A 655 -16.67 36.28 6.56
N ALA A 656 -15.73 35.68 5.82
CA ALA A 656 -15.39 36.13 4.47
C ALA A 656 -16.53 35.85 3.48
N PRO A 657 -16.86 36.76 2.55
CA PRO A 657 -17.90 36.55 1.53
C PRO A 657 -17.46 35.49 0.50
N VAL A 658 -18.41 34.66 0.08
CA VAL A 658 -18.20 33.57 -0.89
C VAL A 658 -18.82 33.97 -2.24
N PRO A 659 -18.04 34.08 -3.32
CA PRO A 659 -18.56 34.47 -4.64
C PRO A 659 -19.60 33.49 -5.21
N PRO A 660 -20.70 33.96 -5.85
CA PRO A 660 -21.79 33.10 -6.31
C PRO A 660 -21.45 32.04 -7.38
N ALA A 661 -20.30 32.14 -8.05
CA ALA A 661 -19.94 31.27 -9.18
C ALA A 661 -19.28 29.94 -8.77
N ASN A 662 -18.80 29.81 -7.52
CA ASN A 662 -17.88 28.74 -7.13
C ASN A 662 -18.60 27.50 -6.57
N ALA A 663 -19.45 26.86 -7.38
CA ALA A 663 -20.24 25.68 -6.97
C ALA A 663 -19.43 24.46 -6.48
N TYR A 664 -18.14 24.40 -6.82
CA TYR A 664 -17.23 23.30 -6.46
C TYR A 664 -16.28 23.61 -5.29
N ALA A 665 -16.32 24.82 -4.71
CA ALA A 665 -15.42 25.18 -3.61
C ALA A 665 -15.85 24.55 -2.28
N THR A 666 -15.21 23.45 -1.89
CA THR A 666 -15.42 22.79 -0.58
C THR A 666 -14.81 23.55 0.60
N PHE A 667 -13.93 24.54 0.36
CA PHE A 667 -13.19 25.29 1.39
C PHE A 667 -13.15 26.79 1.06
N CYS A 668 -13.01 27.63 2.08
CA CYS A 668 -12.96 29.08 1.93
C CYS A 668 -11.54 29.55 1.55
N SER A 669 -11.41 30.27 0.43
CA SER A 669 -10.12 30.77 -0.09
C SER A 669 -9.38 31.76 0.83
N SER A 670 -10.03 32.33 1.85
CA SER A 670 -9.35 33.21 2.82
C SER A 670 -8.83 32.50 4.08
N CYS A 671 -9.24 31.26 4.36
CA CYS A 671 -8.86 30.60 5.63
C CYS A 671 -8.70 29.07 5.56
N GLY A 672 -8.92 28.43 4.40
CA GLY A 672 -8.78 26.98 4.23
C GLY A 672 -9.80 26.12 4.99
N LYS A 673 -10.76 26.70 5.73
CA LYS A 673 -11.80 25.93 6.45
C LYS A 673 -12.96 25.53 5.53
N PRO A 674 -13.61 24.37 5.77
CA PRO A 674 -14.70 23.89 4.92
C PRO A 674 -15.85 24.89 4.79
N LEU A 675 -16.36 25.06 3.57
CA LEU A 675 -17.64 25.69 3.34
C LEU A 675 -18.73 24.64 3.52
N GLN A 676 -19.49 24.74 4.61
CA GLN A 676 -20.59 23.81 4.87
C GLN A 676 -21.61 23.85 3.74
N ARG A 677 -21.91 22.67 3.18
CA ARG A 677 -23.05 22.49 2.27
C ARG A 677 -24.32 22.35 3.11
N GLN A 678 -25.33 23.12 2.73
CA GLN A 678 -26.75 22.83 2.92
C GLN A 678 -27.31 22.59 1.52
#